data_AF-A0A2T6FCX4-F1
#
_entry.id   AF-A0A2T6FCX4-F1
#
_cell.length_a   1.000
_cell.length_b   1.000
_cell.length_c   1.000
_cell.angle_alpha   90.00
_cell.angle_beta   90.00
_cell.angle_gamma   90.00
#
_symmetry.space_group_name_H-M   'P 1'
#
loop_
_entity.id
_entity.type
_entity.pdbx_description
1 polymer ?
#
loop_
_entity_poly.entity_id
_entity_poly.type
_entity_poly.pdbx_seq_one_letter_code
_entity_poly.pdbx_strand_id
1 'polypeptide(L)'
;MKKLLKLSMLSSSLALGIMASGGVSAQGACKVDYTTVNNWGAGAQYRVTITNTSAAKSNWELCWTFNGNEVVNNLWDGTFTASGKNICVKNVGYNGNLPTGGTASFGFLVNNPGTSPTAFTLNGASCGGTPSSSSIPSSIPSSSSSSRPSSIPSSSSSSSNSNVAARWLLDGANSTFHFVTVKKNNAGTETPENITFSQLEGTVSPTGQATLTIPLVSVSSGIDLRNTRLKEILFEAQYLPSLHFTTQLDLTTIDGLAAGSTSVQTITGNLTLHGVVKSVNFDALIVKHANNSISVSPRKPIVINATDFDLNFGLESLRTIMALTSIGEKVPVYFKVFLSRDNPTNVPVITLATAPATPLSLTGTSVTTGANLNWADASSNETGFLVRRKGADGRWATANNAPANTVSYLDTLTEAGAYDYKVISYKDSVPSAATGSLNIVFTGGNTSTPSSSSAISSSSSSSFTSVSTTSSSSSRITSSSSSSSSVSFIGDPVTGGNLFATVCSGCHKDNDGDGRFDDGAIKFDVNAFTYPASYGYTGTSVQDLSSFISNVMFRQASCTSANCADHLAAYLWSLKGRDLDTAVACDATQPVQYGLRSLKLLTSYEYRNSLQALFTQNLTADYSSRELANTDKLVNNLPNHISEPITETRLLSYKANAEKIATWALANNALRFTCSDKQSTTCATSFIDNFAYPAFRRPLTTEERTEYTAIVRNSPEGLRWAIQTVLMSPQFLYKTELGVTVAQAKTQSWGTGTTFNQASSTAYALDPYEFASALSYMYTAAPPDSTLLQAAANGSLENPTQLATQIDRLMDSALGKEHVGRLAGMWFRTDAVTGVSRMGDATFNDSVKQSMAQEIREMYKYVFYNNLPITDLYKGDFTVLNSTLSQYYGISGGGTSATDWRMVNTAGTPRGGVLASGAFMTANAHSGRTSPILRAVHVRQDLLCQNIPLPTSFEDTTGERDKATARAQMLLEAGNLTTTEFYNIQTNVQGTICFQCHRAIINPLFALDDFNNVGKPRAKQNGKVVQPALDLNGNEARSNLVEINMVNNGGVLYGATGYGPIDFDDVNAEHDTGRPGLPFTGAKGLANVLISNNLPGINACLINKSYRFATGHALSNKFYAEGQEPQLSRTQEASLACVNDNLTTTLAGANNNPRALMKAIGLSKSLRFRQ
;
A
#
# COMPACT_ATOMS: atom_id res chain seq x y z
N MET A 1 33.63 13.51 -0.07
CA MET A 1 34.11 13.98 1.26
C MET A 1 34.94 12.87 1.89
N LYS A 2 36.02 13.16 2.64
CA LYS A 2 36.90 12.17 3.30
C LYS A 2 36.98 12.44 4.82
N LYS A 3 37.39 11.44 5.61
CA LYS A 3 37.48 11.39 7.10
C LYS A 3 36.11 11.12 7.80
N LEU A 4 36.00 10.42 8.94
CA LEU A 4 36.93 9.62 9.79
C LEU A 4 36.27 8.21 10.02
N LEU A 5 36.95 7.11 10.37
CA LEU A 5 37.64 6.82 11.64
C LEU A 5 38.42 5.48 11.55
N LYS A 6 39.56 5.39 12.25
CA LYS A 6 40.21 4.13 12.67
C LYS A 6 40.38 4.17 14.18
N LEU A 7 40.20 3.03 14.87
CA LEU A 7 40.92 2.71 16.10
C LEU A 7 40.98 1.17 16.28
N SER A 8 41.78 0.69 17.22
CA SER A 8 42.48 -0.61 17.05
C SER A 8 42.87 -1.32 18.34
N MET A 9 42.87 -2.65 18.26
CA MET A 9 43.66 -3.63 19.04
C MET A 9 43.39 -3.74 20.56
N LEU A 10 43.14 -4.94 21.14
CA LEU A 10 43.90 -6.20 21.27
C LEU A 10 44.80 -6.23 22.53
N SER A 11 44.49 -7.13 23.48
CA SER A 11 45.42 -7.64 24.51
C SER A 11 44.91 -8.98 25.06
N SER A 12 45.81 -9.77 25.68
CA SER A 12 45.60 -11.19 26.02
C SER A 12 45.91 -11.50 27.48
N SER A 13 45.40 -12.62 28.02
CA SER A 13 46.01 -13.35 29.14
C SER A 13 45.50 -14.80 29.22
N LEU A 14 46.30 -15.68 29.82
CA LEU A 14 46.11 -17.13 29.87
C LEU A 14 46.38 -17.63 31.30
N ALA A 15 45.64 -18.64 31.77
CA ALA A 15 45.94 -19.37 33.00
C ALA A 15 45.55 -20.85 32.85
N LEU A 16 46.32 -21.75 33.48
CA LEU A 16 46.16 -23.20 33.37
C LEU A 16 46.15 -23.83 34.78
N GLY A 17 45.34 -24.87 35.00
CA GLY A 17 45.22 -25.58 36.28
C GLY A 17 44.85 -27.05 36.06
N ILE A 18 45.31 -27.95 36.94
CA ILE A 18 45.46 -29.38 36.64
C ILE A 18 44.69 -30.28 37.63
N MET A 19 43.92 -31.23 37.06
CA MET A 19 43.37 -32.49 37.60
C MET A 19 42.74 -32.56 39.01
N ALA A 20 41.50 -33.08 39.03
CA ALA A 20 41.10 -34.13 39.97
C ALA A 20 40.06 -35.05 39.30
N SER A 21 40.25 -36.37 39.36
CA SER A 21 39.31 -37.36 38.79
C SER A 21 38.57 -38.11 39.90
N GLY A 22 37.29 -37.78 40.12
CA GLY A 22 36.39 -38.51 41.01
C GLY A 22 35.25 -39.16 40.22
N GLY A 23 34.97 -40.43 40.47
CA GLY A 23 33.84 -41.13 39.85
C GLY A 23 32.52 -40.65 40.44
N VAL A 24 31.69 -40.00 39.62
CA VAL A 24 30.32 -39.61 39.95
C VAL A 24 29.37 -40.35 39.01
N SER A 25 28.20 -40.75 39.50
CA SER A 25 27.14 -41.32 38.67
C SER A 25 26.76 -40.36 37.53
N ALA A 26 26.39 -40.90 36.37
CA ALA A 26 26.10 -40.11 35.17
C ALA A 26 24.86 -39.22 35.35
N GLN A 27 25.07 -38.04 35.90
CA GLN A 27 24.06 -37.00 36.06
C GLN A 27 23.84 -36.33 34.70
N GLY A 28 22.60 -36.39 34.19
CA GLY A 28 22.25 -35.83 32.89
C GLY A 28 22.68 -34.36 32.76
N ALA A 29 23.07 -33.94 31.56
CA ALA A 29 23.64 -32.61 31.31
C ALA A 29 22.66 -31.46 31.61
N CYS A 30 21.36 -31.73 31.54
CA CYS A 30 20.27 -30.87 31.96
C CYS A 30 19.08 -31.69 32.49
N LYS A 31 18.10 -31.02 33.07
CA LYS A 31 16.69 -31.45 33.15
C LYS A 31 15.87 -30.60 32.18
N VAL A 32 14.86 -31.19 31.55
CA VAL A 32 13.95 -30.48 30.64
C VAL A 32 12.51 -30.62 31.12
N ASP A 33 11.84 -29.51 31.38
CA ASP A 33 10.40 -29.45 31.61
C ASP A 33 9.71 -28.99 30.31
N TYR A 34 9.18 -29.96 29.56
CA TYR A 34 8.46 -29.74 28.31
C TYR A 34 6.96 -29.67 28.59
N THR A 35 6.38 -28.46 28.55
CA THR A 35 5.02 -28.18 29.03
C THR A 35 4.11 -27.68 27.92
N THR A 36 2.92 -28.27 27.79
CA THR A 36 1.85 -27.75 26.94
C THR A 36 1.20 -26.55 27.62
N VAL A 37 1.37 -25.36 27.05
CA VAL A 37 0.77 -24.11 27.55
C VAL A 37 -0.67 -23.97 27.06
N ASN A 38 -0.93 -24.38 25.81
CA ASN A 38 -2.25 -24.43 25.21
C ASN A 38 -2.26 -25.45 24.05
N ASN A 39 -3.40 -26.07 23.77
CA ASN A 39 -3.58 -27.01 22.66
C ASN A 39 -4.99 -26.83 22.08
N TRP A 40 -5.08 -26.66 20.76
CA TRP A 40 -6.33 -26.45 20.01
C TRP A 40 -6.53 -27.51 18.91
N GLY A 41 -5.93 -28.69 19.07
CA GLY A 41 -6.09 -29.85 18.20
C GLY A 41 -5.18 -29.81 16.97
N ALA A 42 -5.41 -28.87 16.05
CA ALA A 42 -4.58 -28.72 14.84
C ALA A 42 -3.19 -28.12 15.14
N GLY A 43 -3.04 -27.45 16.28
CA GLY A 43 -1.79 -26.87 16.76
C GLY A 43 -1.71 -26.82 18.28
N ALA A 44 -0.49 -26.64 18.79
CA ALA A 44 -0.24 -26.45 20.22
C ALA A 44 0.87 -25.43 20.48
N GLN A 45 0.80 -24.80 21.66
CA GLN A 45 1.84 -23.95 22.22
C GLN A 45 2.58 -24.73 23.30
N TYR A 46 3.90 -24.87 23.14
CA TYR A 46 4.77 -25.46 24.16
C TYR A 46 5.67 -24.40 24.79
N ARG A 47 5.96 -24.58 26.08
CA ARG A 47 7.04 -23.93 26.81
C ARG A 47 8.02 -25.00 27.24
N VAL A 48 9.29 -24.78 26.97
CA VAL A 48 10.39 -25.66 27.37
C VAL A 48 11.27 -24.89 28.35
N THR A 49 11.48 -25.46 29.53
CA THR A 49 12.46 -24.97 30.50
C THR A 49 13.61 -25.96 30.60
N ILE A 50 14.83 -25.46 30.37
CA ILE A 50 16.09 -26.15 30.58
C ILE A 50 16.59 -25.79 31.98
N THR A 51 16.88 -26.78 32.82
CA THR A 51 17.65 -26.60 34.06
C THR A 51 19.03 -27.23 33.85
N ASN A 52 20.10 -26.45 33.88
CA ASN A 52 21.44 -26.95 33.62
C ASN A 52 22.03 -27.64 34.86
N THR A 53 22.14 -28.97 34.82
CA THR A 53 22.69 -29.82 35.89
C THR A 53 24.18 -30.15 35.70
N SER A 54 24.81 -29.64 34.65
CA SER A 54 26.25 -29.75 34.39
C SER A 54 26.92 -28.37 34.46
N ALA A 55 28.23 -28.29 34.20
CA ALA A 55 29.01 -27.04 34.29
C ALA A 55 28.36 -25.86 33.54
N ALA A 56 28.58 -24.64 34.05
CA ALA A 56 28.05 -23.39 33.51
C ALA A 56 28.38 -23.20 32.01
N LYS A 57 27.42 -22.65 31.27
CA LYS A 57 27.50 -22.45 29.81
C LYS A 57 27.30 -20.99 29.46
N SER A 58 28.16 -20.44 28.60
CA SER A 58 28.02 -19.07 28.06
C SER A 58 27.01 -18.97 26.92
N ASN A 59 26.72 -20.10 26.26
CA ASN A 59 25.68 -20.27 25.25
C ASN A 59 25.10 -21.70 25.35
N TRP A 60 23.83 -21.87 25.01
CA TRP A 60 23.15 -23.16 25.02
C TRP A 60 22.44 -23.47 23.70
N GLU A 61 22.45 -24.76 23.35
CA GLU A 61 21.68 -25.38 22.27
C GLU A 61 20.97 -26.61 22.83
N LEU A 62 19.63 -26.63 22.79
CA LEU A 62 18.81 -27.79 23.15
C LEU A 62 18.29 -28.45 21.88
N CYS A 63 18.64 -29.71 21.65
CA CYS A 63 18.14 -30.51 20.53
C CYS A 63 17.22 -31.65 20.99
N TRP A 64 16.23 -31.99 20.16
CA TRP A 64 15.38 -33.16 20.28
C TRP A 64 14.86 -33.62 18.90
N THR A 65 14.15 -34.74 18.89
CA THR A 65 13.45 -35.26 17.71
C THR A 65 11.95 -35.35 18.01
N PHE A 66 11.10 -34.89 17.09
CA PHE A 66 9.66 -35.08 17.19
C PHE A 66 9.25 -36.51 16.85
N ASN A 67 8.20 -37.00 17.52
CA ASN A 67 7.68 -38.35 17.31
C ASN A 67 6.73 -38.40 16.10
N GLY A 68 5.82 -37.45 15.99
CA GLY A 68 4.83 -37.32 14.91
C GLY A 68 5.36 -36.52 13.72
N ASN A 69 4.47 -35.76 13.08
CA ASN A 69 4.81 -34.87 11.96
C ASN A 69 4.61 -33.39 12.35
N GLU A 70 5.04 -33.04 13.56
CA GLU A 70 5.04 -31.69 14.12
C GLU A 70 5.92 -30.76 13.28
N VAL A 71 5.45 -29.53 13.05
CA VAL A 71 6.22 -28.47 12.37
C VAL A 71 6.23 -27.22 13.24
N VAL A 72 7.41 -26.72 13.61
CA VAL A 72 7.56 -25.47 14.37
C VAL A 72 7.26 -24.27 13.45
N ASN A 73 6.18 -23.55 13.74
CA ASN A 73 5.76 -22.39 12.96
C ASN A 73 6.46 -21.09 13.41
N ASN A 74 6.66 -20.95 14.71
CA ASN A 74 7.18 -19.75 15.36
C ASN A 74 7.77 -20.12 16.72
N LEU A 75 8.87 -19.47 17.11
CA LEU A 75 9.60 -19.71 18.35
C LEU A 75 10.16 -18.39 18.90
N TRP A 76 10.04 -18.17 20.20
CA TRP A 76 10.52 -16.97 20.91
C TRP A 76 11.44 -17.34 22.08
N ASP A 77 12.18 -16.34 22.56
CA ASP A 77 13.27 -16.49 23.54
C ASP A 77 14.37 -17.50 23.11
N GLY A 78 14.52 -17.72 21.79
CA GLY A 78 15.54 -18.58 21.17
C GLY A 78 15.56 -18.41 19.64
N THR A 79 16.48 -19.10 18.98
CA THR A 79 16.53 -19.28 17.51
C THR A 79 16.64 -20.76 17.19
N PHE A 80 16.05 -21.25 16.11
CA PHE A 80 16.03 -22.70 15.83
C PHE A 80 16.47 -23.07 14.42
N THR A 81 16.97 -24.29 14.30
CA THR A 81 17.13 -25.02 13.04
C THR A 81 16.26 -26.27 13.08
N ALA A 82 15.74 -26.65 11.92
CA ALA A 82 14.96 -27.87 11.72
C ALA A 82 15.54 -28.67 10.56
N SER A 83 15.69 -29.98 10.74
CA SER A 83 16.14 -30.91 9.70
C SER A 83 15.33 -32.21 9.80
N GLY A 84 14.33 -32.36 8.93
CA GLY A 84 13.30 -33.37 9.09
C GLY A 84 12.58 -33.19 10.44
N LYS A 85 12.54 -34.25 11.25
CA LYS A 85 11.95 -34.23 12.61
C LYS A 85 12.89 -33.71 13.70
N ASN A 86 14.15 -33.43 13.39
CA ASN A 86 15.13 -32.95 14.38
C ASN A 86 15.04 -31.43 14.51
N ILE A 87 14.87 -30.95 15.74
CA ILE A 87 14.87 -29.53 16.10
C ILE A 87 16.05 -29.26 17.02
N CYS A 88 16.79 -28.19 16.76
CA CYS A 88 17.79 -27.64 17.67
C CYS A 88 17.50 -26.16 17.93
N VAL A 89 17.41 -25.76 19.19
CA VAL A 89 17.11 -24.38 19.63
C VAL A 89 18.30 -23.81 20.36
N LYS A 90 18.85 -22.71 19.84
CA LYS A 90 19.92 -21.92 20.44
C LYS A 90 19.36 -20.74 21.23
N ASN A 91 20.11 -20.32 22.24
CA ASN A 91 19.87 -19.07 22.93
C ASN A 91 19.85 -17.85 21.98
N VAL A 92 19.13 -16.81 22.38
CA VAL A 92 19.32 -15.45 21.86
C VAL A 92 20.34 -14.71 22.73
N GLY A 93 20.83 -13.56 22.27
CA GLY A 93 21.99 -12.89 22.87
C GLY A 93 21.84 -12.55 24.37
N TYR A 94 20.62 -12.32 24.85
CA TYR A 94 20.38 -11.95 26.26
C TYR A 94 20.19 -13.14 27.22
N ASN A 95 19.94 -14.36 26.73
CA ASN A 95 19.66 -15.54 27.57
C ASN A 95 20.65 -16.70 27.42
N GLY A 96 21.82 -16.46 26.82
CA GLY A 96 22.85 -17.49 26.61
C GLY A 96 23.58 -17.97 27.88
N ASN A 97 23.75 -17.10 28.86
CA ASN A 97 24.44 -17.44 30.11
C ASN A 97 23.55 -18.33 31.01
N LEU A 98 23.92 -19.60 31.10
CA LEU A 98 23.18 -20.64 31.81
C LEU A 98 24.11 -21.33 32.84
N PRO A 99 24.16 -20.82 34.09
CA PRO A 99 25.05 -21.35 35.13
C PRO A 99 24.63 -22.75 35.60
N THR A 100 25.47 -23.42 36.37
CA THR A 100 25.11 -24.69 37.05
C THR A 100 23.94 -24.44 38.00
N GLY A 101 22.88 -25.25 37.92
CA GLY A 101 21.62 -25.05 38.62
C GLY A 101 20.71 -23.96 38.03
N GLY A 102 21.21 -23.17 37.07
CA GLY A 102 20.45 -22.11 36.41
C GLY A 102 19.43 -22.65 35.41
N THR A 103 18.42 -21.82 35.11
CA THR A 103 17.36 -22.16 34.16
C THR A 103 17.32 -21.21 32.96
N ALA A 104 17.01 -21.74 31.78
CA ALA A 104 16.61 -20.97 30.61
C ALA A 104 15.25 -21.48 30.11
N SER A 105 14.40 -20.60 29.60
CA SER A 105 13.11 -20.98 29.03
C SER A 105 12.92 -20.37 27.65
N PHE A 106 12.28 -21.14 26.76
CA PHE A 106 11.80 -20.68 25.47
C PHE A 106 10.40 -21.27 25.19
N GLY A 107 9.74 -20.80 24.14
CA GLY A 107 8.43 -21.33 23.75
C GLY A 107 8.18 -21.24 22.26
N PHE A 108 7.31 -22.10 21.76
CA PHE A 108 7.02 -22.22 20.34
C PHE A 108 5.62 -22.74 20.04
N LEU A 109 5.18 -22.54 18.80
CA LEU A 109 3.94 -23.08 18.25
C LEU A 109 4.26 -24.20 17.26
N VAL A 110 3.50 -25.31 17.32
CA VAL A 110 3.53 -26.35 16.28
C VAL A 110 2.19 -26.49 15.56
N ASN A 111 2.24 -26.96 14.32
CA ASN A 111 1.14 -27.71 13.68
C ASN A 111 1.23 -29.19 14.06
N ASN A 112 0.11 -29.91 13.96
CA ASN A 112 0.01 -31.38 14.14
C ASN A 112 0.61 -31.91 15.47
N PRO A 113 0.23 -31.37 16.64
CA PRO A 113 0.87 -31.66 17.92
C PRO A 113 0.78 -33.14 18.29
N GLY A 114 1.94 -33.81 18.36
CA GLY A 114 2.07 -35.21 18.75
C GLY A 114 2.43 -35.40 20.22
N THR A 115 3.03 -36.56 20.52
CA THR A 115 3.46 -36.91 21.88
C THR A 115 4.77 -36.20 22.23
N SER A 116 4.83 -35.62 23.44
CA SER A 116 6.01 -34.90 23.94
C SER A 116 7.31 -35.71 23.76
N PRO A 117 8.40 -35.09 23.26
CA PRO A 117 9.70 -35.74 23.16
C PRO A 117 10.20 -36.19 24.54
N THR A 118 10.83 -37.36 24.60
CA THR A 118 11.36 -37.96 25.84
C THR A 118 12.88 -37.92 25.94
N ALA A 119 13.57 -37.54 24.86
CA ALA A 119 15.03 -37.45 24.78
C ALA A 119 15.45 -36.05 24.31
N PHE A 120 16.36 -35.43 25.07
CA PHE A 120 16.90 -34.10 24.80
C PHE A 120 18.43 -34.11 25.01
N THR A 121 19.15 -33.30 24.23
CA THR A 121 20.57 -33.03 24.45
C THR A 121 20.84 -31.54 24.60
N LEU A 122 21.62 -31.16 25.62
CA LEU A 122 22.11 -29.79 25.83
C LEU A 122 23.58 -29.70 25.38
N ASN A 123 23.86 -28.88 24.37
CA ASN A 123 25.16 -28.77 23.70
C ASN A 123 25.73 -30.16 23.27
N GLY A 124 24.84 -31.05 22.81
CA GLY A 124 25.18 -32.43 22.41
C GLY A 124 25.23 -33.47 23.54
N ALA A 125 25.19 -33.06 24.82
CA ALA A 125 25.21 -33.99 25.95
C ALA A 125 23.78 -34.35 26.43
N SER A 126 23.52 -35.62 26.71
CA SER A 126 22.18 -36.13 27.06
C SER A 126 21.66 -35.63 28.41
N CYS A 127 20.39 -35.26 28.47
CA CYS A 127 19.71 -34.74 29.66
C CYS A 127 18.96 -35.82 30.48
N GLY A 128 19.43 -37.07 30.44
CA GLY A 128 18.79 -38.21 31.13
C GLY A 128 19.52 -38.67 32.39
N GLY A 129 18.79 -38.75 33.50
CA GLY A 129 19.19 -39.40 34.76
C GLY A 129 17.97 -39.57 35.67
N THR A 130 17.76 -40.75 36.26
CA THR A 130 16.49 -41.09 36.95
C THR A 130 16.33 -40.39 38.30
N PRO A 131 15.16 -39.77 38.60
CA PRO A 131 14.90 -39.13 39.88
C PRO A 131 14.37 -40.10 40.96
N SER A 132 14.71 -39.84 42.23
CA SER A 132 14.04 -40.41 43.41
C SER A 132 13.02 -39.43 44.01
N SER A 133 12.10 -39.93 44.83
CA SER A 133 10.86 -39.23 45.25
C SER A 133 10.85 -38.72 46.71
N SER A 134 9.73 -38.08 47.09
CA SER A 134 9.31 -37.66 48.47
C SER A 134 9.87 -36.32 48.98
N SER A 135 9.16 -35.49 49.79
CA SER A 135 7.72 -35.43 50.16
C SER A 135 7.34 -34.11 50.90
N ILE A 136 6.09 -33.63 50.68
CA ILE A 136 5.12 -32.75 51.45
C ILE A 136 5.30 -32.52 52.99
N PRO A 137 4.54 -31.61 53.71
CA PRO A 137 3.53 -30.54 53.35
C PRO A 137 3.53 -29.21 54.23
N SER A 138 2.50 -28.34 54.05
CA SER A 138 1.80 -27.46 55.08
C SER A 138 2.45 -26.15 55.62
N SER A 139 1.74 -25.11 56.15
CA SER A 139 0.32 -24.64 56.04
C SER A 139 -0.01 -23.30 56.80
N ILE A 140 -0.71 -22.31 56.17
CA ILE A 140 -1.85 -21.45 56.71
C ILE A 140 -1.52 -20.45 57.90
N PRO A 141 -2.31 -19.41 58.37
CA PRO A 141 -3.55 -18.67 57.93
C PRO A 141 -3.47 -17.09 57.85
N SER A 142 -4.59 -16.47 57.36
CA SER A 142 -5.41 -15.23 57.70
C SER A 142 -4.90 -14.03 58.58
N SER A 143 -5.58 -12.85 58.76
CA SER A 143 -6.98 -12.36 58.50
C SER A 143 -7.16 -10.79 58.51
N SER A 144 -8.25 -10.26 57.88
CA SER A 144 -9.15 -9.11 58.28
C SER A 144 -8.61 -7.72 58.79
N SER A 145 -9.25 -6.54 58.66
CA SER A 145 -10.51 -6.04 58.03
C SER A 145 -10.56 -4.47 58.00
N SER A 146 -11.67 -3.85 57.57
CA SER A 146 -11.83 -2.44 57.13
C SER A 146 -12.33 -1.39 58.15
N SER A 147 -12.16 -0.08 57.84
CA SER A 147 -13.11 0.99 58.22
C SER A 147 -13.08 2.25 57.30
N ARG A 148 -14.13 3.09 57.39
CA ARG A 148 -14.42 4.42 56.77
C ARG A 148 -15.10 5.28 57.89
N PRO A 149 -15.49 6.60 57.76
CA PRO A 149 -15.75 7.38 56.54
C PRO A 149 -15.38 8.91 56.52
N SER A 150 -15.43 9.49 55.30
CA SER A 150 -15.96 10.83 54.91
C SER A 150 -15.53 12.16 55.60
N SER A 151 -15.02 13.08 54.77
CA SER A 151 -15.47 14.50 54.71
C SER A 151 -15.17 15.13 53.33
N ILE A 152 -15.80 16.26 53.00
CA ILE A 152 -15.59 17.09 51.79
C ILE A 152 -15.58 18.57 52.25
N PRO A 153 -14.93 19.49 51.52
CA PRO A 153 -15.72 20.44 50.74
C PRO A 153 -15.13 20.76 49.34
N SER A 154 -16.00 21.22 48.44
CA SER A 154 -15.64 21.57 47.06
C SER A 154 -15.00 22.96 46.94
N SER A 155 -14.08 23.13 45.98
CA SER A 155 -13.86 24.43 45.33
C SER A 155 -13.47 24.23 43.87
N SER A 156 -13.88 25.18 43.03
CA SER A 156 -13.71 25.15 41.57
C SER A 156 -12.40 25.81 41.15
N SER A 157 -11.71 25.24 40.17
CA SER A 157 -10.71 25.95 39.36
C SER A 157 -10.89 25.63 37.88
N SER A 158 -10.81 26.66 37.04
CA SER A 158 -10.98 26.57 35.60
C SER A 158 -9.71 26.02 34.93
N SER A 159 -9.82 24.87 34.25
CA SER A 159 -8.77 24.35 33.39
C SER A 159 -8.72 25.10 32.06
N SER A 160 -7.79 26.04 31.91
CA SER A 160 -7.42 26.56 30.60
C SER A 160 -6.68 25.47 29.82
N ASN A 161 -7.20 25.09 28.64
CA ASN A 161 -6.57 24.09 27.78
C ASN A 161 -5.27 24.63 27.17
N SER A 162 -4.18 24.50 27.92
CA SER A 162 -2.82 24.67 27.42
C SER A 162 -2.50 23.46 26.53
N ASN A 163 -2.32 23.67 25.22
CA ASN A 163 -1.95 22.59 24.30
C ASN A 163 -0.55 22.06 24.63
N VAL A 164 -0.49 20.97 25.40
CA VAL A 164 0.78 20.30 25.76
C VAL A 164 1.30 19.55 24.54
N ALA A 165 2.46 19.95 24.03
CA ALA A 165 3.15 19.24 22.96
C ALA A 165 3.51 17.82 23.39
N ALA A 166 3.36 16.86 22.47
CA ALA A 166 3.74 15.48 22.70
C ALA A 166 5.27 15.36 22.86
N ARG A 167 5.70 14.57 23.84
CA ARG A 167 7.11 14.25 24.11
C ARG A 167 7.63 13.13 23.23
N TRP A 168 6.75 12.24 22.77
CA TRP A 168 7.06 11.28 21.72
C TRP A 168 5.90 11.22 20.71
N LEU A 169 6.23 11.07 19.43
CA LEU A 169 5.31 10.88 18.31
C LEU A 169 5.49 9.48 17.71
N LEU A 170 4.40 8.84 17.30
CA LEU A 170 4.41 7.56 16.60
C LEU A 170 4.88 7.77 15.15
N ASP A 171 5.91 7.03 14.77
CA ASP A 171 6.37 6.95 13.39
C ASP A 171 5.51 5.91 12.66
N GLY A 172 4.51 6.38 11.91
CA GLY A 172 3.55 5.51 11.21
C GLY A 172 4.16 4.71 10.05
N ALA A 173 5.30 5.15 9.49
CA ALA A 173 5.96 4.49 8.37
C ALA A 173 6.86 3.32 8.81
N ASN A 174 7.48 3.43 9.99
CA ASN A 174 8.28 2.35 10.58
C ASN A 174 7.50 1.48 11.58
N SER A 175 6.35 1.94 12.07
CA SER A 175 5.48 1.15 12.96
C SER A 175 4.72 0.06 12.21
N THR A 176 4.41 -1.04 12.92
CA THR A 176 3.58 -2.13 12.42
C THR A 176 2.56 -2.56 13.48
N PHE A 177 1.33 -2.84 13.04
CA PHE A 177 0.27 -3.45 13.86
C PHE A 177 -0.46 -4.49 13.00
N HIS A 178 -0.67 -5.68 13.54
CA HIS A 178 -1.43 -6.72 12.87
C HIS A 178 -2.08 -7.71 13.84
N PHE A 179 -3.11 -8.40 13.37
CA PHE A 179 -3.82 -9.42 14.12
C PHE A 179 -4.08 -10.66 13.27
N VAL A 180 -4.14 -11.82 13.91
CA VAL A 180 -4.35 -13.11 13.24
C VAL A 180 -5.76 -13.61 13.55
N THR A 181 -6.53 -13.86 12.49
CA THR A 181 -7.79 -14.60 12.59
C THR A 181 -7.57 -16.05 12.14
N VAL A 182 -8.42 -16.98 12.59
CA VAL A 182 -8.41 -18.37 12.10
C VAL A 182 -9.81 -18.73 11.64
N LYS A 183 -9.96 -19.16 10.40
CA LYS A 183 -11.23 -19.68 9.85
C LYS A 183 -11.17 -21.19 9.67
N LYS A 184 -12.34 -21.84 9.71
CA LYS A 184 -12.51 -23.26 9.38
C LYS A 184 -13.51 -23.43 8.25
N ASN A 185 -13.11 -24.04 7.14
CA ASN A 185 -14.00 -24.33 6.02
C ASN A 185 -14.86 -25.59 6.28
N ASN A 186 -15.85 -25.85 5.43
CA ASN A 186 -16.74 -27.01 5.56
C ASN A 186 -16.09 -28.36 5.21
N ALA A 187 -14.84 -28.36 4.73
CA ALA A 187 -13.99 -29.54 4.64
C ALA A 187 -13.15 -29.77 5.92
N GLY A 188 -13.42 -29.01 6.99
CA GLY A 188 -12.71 -29.09 8.27
C GLY A 188 -11.31 -28.48 8.26
N THR A 189 -10.86 -27.87 7.17
CA THR A 189 -9.54 -27.23 7.08
C THR A 189 -9.53 -25.92 7.85
N GLU A 190 -8.62 -25.79 8.80
CA GLU A 190 -8.34 -24.53 9.51
C GLU A 190 -7.29 -23.70 8.75
N THR A 191 -7.42 -22.38 8.78
CA THR A 191 -6.53 -21.47 8.04
C THR A 191 -6.30 -20.19 8.86
N PRO A 192 -5.07 -19.93 9.33
CA PRO A 192 -4.71 -18.65 9.94
C PRO A 192 -4.52 -17.57 8.86
N GLU A 193 -4.98 -16.35 9.13
CA GLU A 193 -4.94 -15.23 8.21
C GLU A 193 -4.50 -13.96 8.93
N ASN A 194 -3.47 -13.30 8.38
CA ASN A 194 -2.93 -12.06 8.92
C ASN A 194 -3.69 -10.84 8.36
N ILE A 195 -4.05 -9.90 9.24
CA ILE A 195 -4.81 -8.68 8.91
C ILE A 195 -4.11 -7.49 9.56
N THR A 196 -3.87 -6.43 8.78
CA THR A 196 -3.14 -5.23 9.19
C THR A 196 -4.05 -4.00 9.19
N PHE A 197 -3.54 -2.89 9.74
CA PHE A 197 -4.08 -1.55 9.51
C PHE A 197 -3.04 -0.72 8.76
N SER A 198 -3.45 0.09 7.78
CA SER A 198 -2.54 0.94 6.99
C SER A 198 -2.33 2.34 7.56
N GLN A 199 -3.06 2.71 8.62
CA GLN A 199 -2.90 3.97 9.35
C GLN A 199 -2.74 3.67 10.84
N LEU A 200 -1.76 4.32 11.46
CA LEU A 200 -1.47 4.26 12.90
C LEU A 200 -1.11 5.67 13.37
N GLU A 201 -1.73 6.11 14.45
CA GLU A 201 -1.48 7.41 15.07
C GLU A 201 -1.15 7.22 16.54
N GLY A 202 -0.25 8.03 17.10
CA GLY A 202 0.06 7.90 18.52
C GLY A 202 0.98 8.97 19.06
N THR A 203 0.83 9.24 20.35
CA THR A 203 1.63 10.23 21.08
C THR A 203 1.87 9.77 22.51
N VAL A 204 2.98 10.19 23.09
CA VAL A 204 3.24 10.09 24.53
C VAL A 204 3.47 11.49 25.09
N SER A 205 2.77 11.84 26.18
CA SER A 205 2.88 13.12 26.86
C SER A 205 4.23 13.31 27.57
N PRO A 206 4.58 14.54 27.97
CA PRO A 206 5.72 14.79 28.86
C PRO A 206 5.69 13.98 30.17
N THR A 207 4.48 13.69 30.67
CA THR A 207 4.21 12.89 31.88
C THR A 207 4.14 11.37 31.64
N GLY A 208 4.23 10.89 30.39
CA GLY A 208 4.23 9.47 30.06
C GLY A 208 2.87 8.84 29.74
N GLN A 209 1.80 9.62 29.71
CA GLN A 209 0.50 9.17 29.22
C GLN A 209 0.63 8.91 27.71
N ALA A 210 0.40 7.68 27.28
CA ALA A 210 0.52 7.23 25.90
C ALA A 210 -0.86 6.91 25.32
N THR A 211 -1.14 7.45 24.14
CA THR A 211 -2.34 7.18 23.34
C THR A 211 -1.92 6.61 21.99
N LEU A 212 -2.55 5.50 21.58
CA LEU A 212 -2.51 4.92 20.24
C LEU A 212 -3.93 4.96 19.67
N THR A 213 -4.09 5.51 18.47
CA THR A 213 -5.33 5.54 17.70
C THR A 213 -5.13 4.78 16.40
N ILE A 214 -6.11 3.96 16.02
CA ILE A 214 -6.09 3.18 14.78
C ILE A 214 -7.43 3.41 14.06
N PRO A 215 -7.45 4.14 12.92
CA PRO A 215 -8.63 4.26 12.07
C PRO A 215 -9.02 2.88 11.54
N LEU A 216 -10.19 2.36 11.95
CA LEU A 216 -10.66 1.02 11.60
C LEU A 216 -11.03 0.91 10.12
N VAL A 217 -11.29 2.04 9.45
CA VAL A 217 -11.41 2.14 7.99
C VAL A 217 -10.13 1.76 7.23
N SER A 218 -8.97 1.79 7.88
CA SER A 218 -7.66 1.43 7.30
C SER A 218 -7.35 -0.08 7.32
N VAL A 219 -8.32 -0.93 7.71
CA VAL A 219 -8.12 -2.39 7.77
C VAL A 219 -7.79 -2.98 6.40
N SER A 220 -6.70 -3.74 6.32
CA SER A 220 -6.30 -4.47 5.12
C SER A 220 -6.03 -5.94 5.43
N SER A 221 -6.79 -6.80 4.73
CA SER A 221 -6.68 -8.25 4.78
C SER A 221 -6.25 -8.85 3.43
N GLY A 222 -5.78 -8.01 2.51
CA GLY A 222 -5.44 -8.38 1.13
C GLY A 222 -6.62 -8.82 0.24
N ILE A 223 -7.88 -8.66 0.71
CA ILE A 223 -9.09 -9.01 -0.03
C ILE A 223 -10.14 -7.91 0.19
N ASP A 224 -10.44 -7.11 -0.83
CA ASP A 224 -11.24 -5.89 -0.68
C ASP A 224 -12.65 -6.15 -0.13
N LEU A 225 -13.35 -7.16 -0.66
CA LEU A 225 -14.68 -7.56 -0.16
C LEU A 225 -14.64 -7.98 1.32
N ARG A 226 -13.52 -8.51 1.82
CA ARG A 226 -13.34 -8.79 3.25
C ARG A 226 -13.01 -7.51 4.02
N ASN A 227 -12.22 -6.59 3.48
CA ASN A 227 -11.97 -5.28 4.10
C ASN A 227 -13.30 -4.52 4.30
N THR A 228 -14.15 -4.48 3.27
CA THR A 228 -15.52 -3.95 3.32
C THR A 228 -16.34 -4.60 4.43
N ARG A 229 -16.49 -5.93 4.41
CA ARG A 229 -17.25 -6.66 5.44
C ARG A 229 -16.67 -6.52 6.85
N LEU A 230 -15.35 -6.37 7.02
CA LEU A 230 -14.73 -6.11 8.33
C LEU A 230 -15.12 -4.73 8.86
N LYS A 231 -15.12 -3.70 8.02
CA LYS A 231 -15.55 -2.34 8.39
C LYS A 231 -17.04 -2.29 8.75
N GLU A 232 -17.88 -2.90 7.92
CA GLU A 232 -19.34 -2.79 8.01
C GLU A 232 -19.97 -3.74 9.03
N ILE A 233 -19.54 -5.02 9.06
CA ILE A 233 -20.22 -6.10 9.79
C ILE A 233 -19.52 -6.45 11.11
N LEU A 234 -18.21 -6.22 11.23
CA LEU A 234 -17.45 -6.52 12.44
C LEU A 234 -17.13 -5.28 13.27
N PHE A 235 -16.60 -4.22 12.66
CA PHE A 235 -16.14 -3.03 13.40
C PHE A 235 -17.19 -1.92 13.52
N GLU A 236 -18.26 -1.95 12.70
CA GLU A 236 -19.26 -0.88 12.60
C GLU A 236 -18.61 0.50 12.37
N ALA A 237 -17.55 0.54 11.54
CA ALA A 237 -16.60 1.65 11.43
C ALA A 237 -17.17 2.95 10.86
N GLN A 238 -18.39 2.92 10.33
CA GLN A 238 -19.18 4.11 9.97
C GLN A 238 -19.70 4.88 11.20
N TYR A 239 -19.84 4.21 12.35
CA TYR A 239 -20.31 4.79 13.62
C TYR A 239 -19.18 4.87 14.64
N LEU A 240 -18.24 3.91 14.58
CA LEU A 240 -17.10 3.77 15.48
C LEU A 240 -15.81 3.73 14.65
N PRO A 241 -15.41 4.86 14.02
CA PRO A 241 -14.31 4.90 13.05
C PRO A 241 -12.93 4.53 13.62
N SER A 242 -12.74 4.54 14.94
CA SER A 242 -11.43 4.37 15.58
C SER A 242 -11.41 3.35 16.72
N LEU A 243 -10.33 2.59 16.77
CA LEU A 243 -9.87 1.90 17.99
C LEU A 243 -8.90 2.82 18.72
N HIS A 244 -8.97 2.84 20.05
CA HIS A 244 -8.01 3.56 20.90
C HIS A 244 -7.41 2.66 21.96
N PHE A 245 -6.11 2.81 22.23
CA PHE A 245 -5.44 2.23 23.39
C PHE A 245 -4.73 3.32 24.19
N THR A 246 -5.04 3.42 25.48
CA THR A 246 -4.44 4.41 26.40
C THR A 246 -3.73 3.72 27.55
N THR A 247 -2.53 4.19 27.91
CA THR A 247 -1.75 3.64 29.02
C THR A 247 -0.82 4.70 29.63
N GLN A 248 -0.21 4.38 30.76
CA GLN A 248 0.91 5.12 31.33
C GLN A 248 2.21 4.36 31.06
N LEU A 249 3.23 5.05 30.55
CA LEU A 249 4.59 4.54 30.44
C LEU A 249 5.45 5.09 31.58
N ASP A 250 6.37 4.28 32.12
CA ASP A 250 7.41 4.82 33.00
C ASP A 250 8.53 5.41 32.16
N LEU A 251 8.47 6.74 31.99
CA LEU A 251 9.50 7.49 31.27
C LEU A 251 10.83 7.56 32.03
N THR A 252 10.86 7.35 33.35
CA THR A 252 12.12 7.43 34.12
C THR A 252 13.05 6.26 33.79
N THR A 253 12.52 5.03 33.74
CA THR A 253 13.23 3.86 33.21
C THR A 253 13.65 4.05 31.75
N ILE A 254 12.82 4.65 30.90
CA ILE A 254 13.11 4.86 29.47
C ILE A 254 14.20 5.93 29.26
N ASP A 255 14.20 6.99 30.06
CA ASP A 255 15.26 8.01 30.04
C ASP A 255 16.60 7.42 30.53
N GLY A 256 16.57 6.60 31.60
CA GLY A 256 17.76 5.96 32.17
C GLY A 256 18.44 4.89 31.30
N LEU A 257 17.75 4.33 30.30
CA LEU A 257 18.37 3.40 29.33
C LEU A 257 19.49 4.08 28.51
N ALA A 258 20.57 3.35 28.23
CA ALA A 258 21.52 3.72 27.18
C ALA A 258 20.98 3.37 25.78
N ALA A 259 21.48 4.04 24.75
CA ALA A 259 21.20 3.64 23.36
C ALA A 259 21.73 2.22 23.08
N GLY A 260 20.99 1.45 22.28
CA GLY A 260 21.21 0.01 22.08
C GLY A 260 20.73 -0.90 23.21
N SER A 261 20.23 -0.36 24.33
CA SER A 261 19.75 -1.13 25.48
C SER A 261 18.24 -1.38 25.44
N THR A 262 17.80 -2.40 26.19
CA THR A 262 16.40 -2.82 26.29
C THR A 262 15.89 -2.80 27.73
N SER A 263 14.63 -2.44 27.94
CA SER A 263 13.89 -2.67 29.19
C SER A 263 12.62 -3.48 28.91
N VAL A 264 12.01 -4.03 29.97
CA VAL A 264 10.68 -4.64 29.92
C VAL A 264 9.78 -3.90 30.90
N GLN A 265 8.65 -3.39 30.43
CA GLN A 265 7.62 -2.78 31.28
C GLN A 265 6.33 -3.59 31.15
N THR A 266 5.71 -3.95 32.26
CA THR A 266 4.36 -4.54 32.26
C THR A 266 3.35 -3.41 32.05
N ILE A 267 2.83 -3.30 30.82
CA ILE A 267 1.88 -2.27 30.40
C ILE A 267 0.47 -2.75 30.73
N THR A 268 -0.23 -1.99 31.58
CA THR A 268 -1.68 -2.10 31.77
C THR A 268 -2.33 -0.84 31.20
N GLY A 269 -3.22 -1.00 30.23
CA GLY A 269 -3.91 0.10 29.57
C GLY A 269 -5.35 -0.24 29.22
N ASN A 270 -6.12 0.76 28.79
CA ASN A 270 -7.49 0.59 28.35
C ASN A 270 -7.56 0.53 26.83
N LEU A 271 -8.09 -0.57 26.31
CA LEU A 271 -8.47 -0.75 24.92
C LEU A 271 -9.96 -0.38 24.74
N THR A 272 -10.23 0.60 23.89
CA THR A 272 -11.56 1.00 23.44
C THR A 272 -11.77 0.49 22.03
N LEU A 273 -12.76 -0.38 21.84
CA LEU A 273 -13.11 -0.99 20.55
C LEU A 273 -14.60 -1.32 20.54
N HIS A 274 -15.29 -1.07 19.42
CA HIS A 274 -16.69 -1.48 19.21
C HIS A 274 -17.67 -0.99 20.32
N GLY A 275 -17.41 0.21 20.86
CA GLY A 275 -18.24 0.81 21.91
C GLY A 275 -18.04 0.19 23.30
N VAL A 276 -17.00 -0.61 23.50
CA VAL A 276 -16.66 -1.23 24.79
C VAL A 276 -15.21 -0.89 25.19
N VAL A 277 -15.02 -0.58 26.48
CA VAL A 277 -13.68 -0.38 27.07
C VAL A 277 -13.31 -1.58 27.93
N LYS A 278 -12.11 -2.13 27.73
CA LYS A 278 -11.53 -3.20 28.57
C LYS A 278 -10.08 -2.87 28.93
N SER A 279 -9.68 -3.24 30.15
CA SER A 279 -8.26 -3.21 30.51
C SER A 279 -7.52 -4.39 29.89
N VAL A 280 -6.36 -4.14 29.29
CA VAL A 280 -5.47 -5.11 28.67
C VAL A 280 -4.09 -4.98 29.31
N ASN A 281 -3.53 -6.10 29.74
CA ASN A 281 -2.25 -6.16 30.45
C ASN A 281 -1.25 -7.08 29.73
N PHE A 282 -0.05 -6.59 29.41
CA PHE A 282 1.00 -7.33 28.73
C PHE A 282 2.41 -6.81 29.04
N ASP A 283 3.40 -7.69 28.95
CA ASP A 283 4.80 -7.32 29.09
C ASP A 283 5.33 -6.76 27.76
N ALA A 284 5.69 -5.48 27.73
CA ALA A 284 6.25 -4.81 26.58
C ALA A 284 7.77 -4.77 26.63
N LEU A 285 8.42 -5.21 25.56
CA LEU A 285 9.83 -4.95 25.29
C LEU A 285 9.95 -3.51 24.78
N ILE A 286 10.77 -2.70 25.45
CA ILE A 286 11.14 -1.35 25.01
C ILE A 286 12.61 -1.39 24.62
N VAL A 287 12.91 -1.04 23.37
CA VAL A 287 14.27 -0.90 22.84
C VAL A 287 14.57 0.58 22.64
N LYS A 288 15.71 1.06 23.14
CA LYS A 288 16.14 2.45 22.92
C LYS A 288 17.20 2.51 21.83
N HIS A 289 16.81 3.00 20.65
CA HIS A 289 17.70 3.08 19.49
C HIS A 289 18.63 4.30 19.58
N ALA A 290 18.09 5.42 20.06
CA ALA A 290 18.81 6.67 20.29
C ALA A 290 18.18 7.48 21.43
N ASN A 291 18.78 8.60 21.81
CA ASN A 291 18.20 9.50 22.83
C ASN A 291 16.83 10.09 22.40
N ASN A 292 16.57 10.15 21.10
CA ASN A 292 15.34 10.60 20.48
C ASN A 292 14.55 9.48 19.78
N SER A 293 14.89 8.19 19.94
CA SER A 293 14.18 7.10 19.26
C SER A 293 14.08 5.84 20.14
N ILE A 294 12.86 5.33 20.31
CA ILE A 294 12.57 4.04 20.96
C ILE A 294 11.60 3.22 20.10
N SER A 295 11.53 1.91 20.34
CA SER A 295 10.42 1.09 19.85
C SER A 295 9.83 0.21 20.96
N VAL A 296 8.51 0.05 20.94
CA VAL A 296 7.73 -0.76 21.90
C VAL A 296 7.04 -1.90 21.16
N SER A 297 7.17 -3.13 21.67
CA SER A 297 6.48 -4.32 21.16
C SER A 297 6.09 -5.26 22.31
N PRO A 298 5.02 -6.06 22.20
CA PRO A 298 4.66 -7.01 23.25
C PRO A 298 5.60 -8.24 23.17
N ARG A 299 6.09 -8.73 24.32
CA ARG A 299 6.99 -9.90 24.40
C ARG A 299 6.36 -11.22 23.96
N LYS A 300 5.04 -11.26 23.90
CA LYS A 300 4.18 -12.40 23.54
C LYS A 300 2.92 -11.84 22.85
N PRO A 301 2.23 -12.58 21.99
CA PRO A 301 1.02 -12.09 21.33
C PRO A 301 -0.03 -11.69 22.38
N ILE A 302 -0.68 -10.54 22.20
CA ILE A 302 -1.78 -10.12 23.05
C ILE A 302 -3.04 -10.83 22.55
N VAL A 303 -3.63 -11.73 23.34
CA VAL A 303 -4.86 -12.41 22.94
C VAL A 303 -6.06 -11.57 23.33
N ILE A 304 -6.73 -11.01 22.32
CA ILE A 304 -8.02 -10.33 22.46
C ILE A 304 -9.13 -11.36 22.23
N ASN A 305 -10.23 -11.23 22.96
CA ASN A 305 -11.39 -12.12 22.84
C ASN A 305 -12.60 -11.33 22.33
N ALA A 306 -13.20 -11.75 21.23
CA ALA A 306 -14.27 -11.03 20.55
C ALA A 306 -15.52 -10.81 21.43
N THR A 307 -15.85 -11.77 22.31
CA THR A 307 -16.98 -11.65 23.24
C THR A 307 -16.80 -10.50 24.24
N ASP A 308 -15.57 -10.09 24.53
CA ASP A 308 -15.29 -9.06 25.54
C ASP A 308 -15.61 -7.66 25.00
N PHE A 309 -15.80 -7.51 23.69
CA PHE A 309 -16.11 -6.27 22.99
C PHE A 309 -17.42 -6.37 22.18
N ASP A 310 -18.30 -7.33 22.49
CA ASP A 310 -19.55 -7.60 21.76
C ASP A 310 -19.37 -7.90 20.24
N LEU A 311 -18.16 -8.26 19.79
CA LEU A 311 -17.82 -8.50 18.37
C LEU A 311 -18.28 -9.88 17.85
N ASN A 312 -18.78 -10.75 18.73
CA ASN A 312 -19.05 -12.15 18.38
C ASN A 312 -20.27 -12.34 17.46
N PHE A 313 -21.23 -11.41 17.45
CA PHE A 313 -22.30 -11.41 16.45
C PHE A 313 -21.72 -11.12 15.05
N GLY A 314 -20.87 -10.09 14.91
CA GLY A 314 -20.20 -9.78 13.66
C GLY A 314 -19.35 -10.94 13.13
N LEU A 315 -18.63 -11.66 14.00
CA LEU A 315 -17.92 -12.89 13.61
C LEU A 315 -18.86 -14.00 13.13
N GLU A 316 -20.03 -14.18 13.74
CA GLU A 316 -21.04 -15.15 13.28
C GLU A 316 -21.64 -14.78 11.93
N SER A 317 -21.94 -13.49 11.72
CA SER A 317 -22.40 -12.97 10.43
C SER A 317 -21.34 -13.21 9.35
N LEU A 318 -20.06 -12.90 9.62
CA LEU A 318 -18.95 -13.18 8.73
C LEU A 318 -18.77 -14.69 8.45
N ARG A 319 -18.91 -15.55 9.48
CA ARG A 319 -18.87 -17.02 9.34
C ARG A 319 -19.95 -17.48 8.37
N THR A 320 -21.17 -17.01 8.56
CA THR A 320 -22.37 -17.41 7.79
C THR A 320 -22.29 -16.92 6.34
N ILE A 321 -21.94 -15.65 6.13
CA ILE A 321 -21.78 -15.03 4.80
C ILE A 321 -20.65 -15.69 3.98
N MET A 322 -19.64 -16.26 4.63
CA MET A 322 -18.56 -17.01 3.96
C MET A 322 -18.77 -18.53 3.95
N ALA A 323 -19.94 -19.02 4.39
CA ALA A 323 -20.28 -20.44 4.52
C ALA A 323 -19.18 -21.26 5.23
N LEU A 324 -18.65 -20.74 6.33
CA LEU A 324 -17.59 -21.36 7.13
C LEU A 324 -18.15 -22.20 8.28
N THR A 325 -17.42 -23.23 8.70
CA THR A 325 -17.74 -24.00 9.91
C THR A 325 -17.48 -23.21 11.18
N SER A 326 -16.41 -22.40 11.22
CA SER A 326 -16.14 -21.47 12.33
C SER A 326 -15.21 -20.33 11.95
N ILE A 327 -15.19 -19.28 12.77
CA ILE A 327 -14.12 -18.29 12.88
C ILE A 327 -13.72 -18.23 14.36
N GLY A 328 -12.43 -18.17 14.66
CA GLY A 328 -11.93 -18.13 16.04
C GLY A 328 -12.18 -16.78 16.73
N GLU A 329 -12.89 -16.81 17.86
CA GLU A 329 -13.19 -15.60 18.66
C GLU A 329 -11.96 -15.07 19.44
N LYS A 330 -10.93 -15.89 19.62
CA LYS A 330 -9.66 -15.50 20.24
C LYS A 330 -8.65 -15.08 19.18
N VAL A 331 -8.29 -13.80 19.19
CA VAL A 331 -7.51 -13.11 18.16
C VAL A 331 -6.15 -12.69 18.74
N PRO A 332 -5.03 -13.30 18.33
CA PRO A 332 -3.69 -12.84 18.68
C PRO A 332 -3.32 -11.54 17.93
N VAL A 333 -2.92 -10.53 18.69
CA VAL A 333 -2.51 -9.20 18.23
C VAL A 333 -1.02 -8.99 18.45
N TYR A 334 -0.37 -8.35 17.47
CA TYR A 334 1.06 -8.10 17.39
C TYR A 334 1.31 -6.65 16.97
N PHE A 335 2.33 -6.01 17.53
CA PHE A 335 2.82 -4.72 17.05
C PHE A 335 4.31 -4.52 17.30
N LYS A 336 4.95 -3.66 16.50
CA LYS A 336 6.23 -3.00 16.81
C LYS A 336 6.02 -1.53 16.47
N VAL A 337 5.77 -0.72 17.48
CA VAL A 337 5.55 0.73 17.35
C VAL A 337 6.88 1.44 17.56
N PHE A 338 7.24 2.33 16.65
CA PHE A 338 8.38 3.24 16.80
C PHE A 338 7.90 4.61 17.27
N LEU A 339 8.65 5.20 18.20
CA LEU A 339 8.37 6.49 18.81
C LEU A 339 9.59 7.41 18.66
N SER A 340 9.41 8.52 17.96
CA SER A 340 10.41 9.58 17.82
C SER A 340 10.18 10.70 18.85
N ARG A 341 11.25 11.30 19.37
CA ARG A 341 11.21 12.48 20.26
C ARG A 341 11.30 13.79 19.45
N ASP A 342 11.48 13.70 18.15
CA ASP A 342 11.61 14.87 17.26
C ASP A 342 10.21 15.40 16.93
N ASN A 343 9.75 16.39 17.71
CA ASN A 343 8.48 17.09 17.52
C ASN A 343 8.70 18.57 17.11
N PRO A 344 9.28 18.86 15.93
CA PRO A 344 9.64 20.22 15.52
C PRO A 344 8.42 21.12 15.25
N THR A 345 7.24 20.52 15.02
CA THR A 345 5.98 21.20 14.70
C THR A 345 5.08 21.41 15.93
N ASN A 346 5.54 21.06 17.14
CA ASN A 346 4.76 21.14 18.40
C ASN A 346 3.40 20.42 18.34
N VAL A 347 3.33 19.26 17.67
CA VAL A 347 2.15 18.39 17.63
C VAL A 347 1.66 18.12 19.06
N PRO A 348 0.38 18.39 19.38
CA PRO A 348 -0.16 18.18 20.72
C PRO A 348 -0.29 16.69 21.06
N VAL A 349 -0.41 16.37 22.36
CA VAL A 349 -0.78 15.03 22.81
C VAL A 349 -2.19 14.68 22.32
N ILE A 350 -2.36 13.51 21.69
CA ILE A 350 -3.67 12.95 21.34
C ILE A 350 -4.44 12.71 22.64
N THR A 351 -5.36 13.63 22.90
CA THR A 351 -6.29 13.62 24.02
C THR A 351 -7.61 13.08 23.48
N LEU A 352 -8.06 11.94 24.00
CA LEU A 352 -9.34 11.37 23.57
C LEU A 352 -10.51 12.26 23.97
N ALA A 353 -11.60 12.16 23.22
CA ALA A 353 -12.90 12.73 23.56
C ALA A 353 -13.30 12.41 25.01
N THR A 354 -13.82 13.40 25.73
CA THR A 354 -14.48 13.17 27.02
C THR A 354 -15.67 12.22 26.81
N ALA A 355 -15.60 11.02 27.40
CA ALA A 355 -16.66 10.03 27.35
C ALA A 355 -18.01 10.65 27.76
N PRO A 356 -19.10 10.47 26.99
CA PRO A 356 -20.40 10.99 27.37
C PRO A 356 -20.94 10.41 28.68
N ALA A 357 -21.88 11.13 29.29
CA ALA A 357 -22.65 10.62 30.41
C ALA A 357 -23.50 9.40 29.98
N THR A 358 -23.60 8.41 30.86
CA THR A 358 -24.39 7.19 30.61
C THR A 358 -25.88 7.53 30.55
N PRO A 359 -26.65 7.03 29.56
CA PRO A 359 -28.09 7.26 29.49
C PRO A 359 -28.80 6.76 30.75
N LEU A 360 -29.87 7.45 31.16
CA LEU A 360 -30.57 7.16 32.41
C LEU A 360 -31.93 6.51 32.16
N SER A 361 -32.42 5.75 33.14
CA SER A 361 -33.80 5.24 33.17
C SER A 361 -34.24 4.49 31.91
N LEU A 362 -33.40 3.59 31.38
CA LEU A 362 -33.80 2.70 30.29
C LEU A 362 -35.01 1.86 30.72
N THR A 363 -36.10 2.04 30.01
CA THR A 363 -37.39 1.36 30.18
C THR A 363 -37.92 0.95 28.81
N GLY A 364 -38.92 0.06 28.78
CA GLY A 364 -39.51 -0.35 27.53
C GLY A 364 -40.68 -1.30 27.69
N THR A 365 -41.45 -1.45 26.62
CA THR A 365 -42.66 -2.26 26.58
C THR A 365 -42.71 -3.10 25.31
N SER A 366 -43.22 -4.33 25.43
CA SER A 366 -43.60 -5.12 24.25
C SER A 366 -44.80 -4.47 23.57
N VAL A 367 -44.73 -4.31 22.26
CA VAL A 367 -45.79 -3.79 21.38
C VAL A 367 -46.08 -4.80 20.26
N THR A 368 -47.13 -4.60 19.47
CA THR A 368 -47.57 -5.57 18.45
C THR A 368 -46.54 -5.87 17.36
N THR A 369 -45.58 -4.96 17.13
CA THR A 369 -44.52 -5.09 16.12
C THR A 369 -43.12 -5.29 16.71
N GLY A 370 -42.97 -5.42 18.04
CA GLY A 370 -41.68 -5.61 18.68
C GLY A 370 -41.56 -4.96 20.06
N ALA A 371 -40.54 -4.14 20.28
CA ALA A 371 -40.23 -3.55 21.59
C ALA A 371 -39.98 -2.04 21.49
N ASN A 372 -40.77 -1.25 22.21
CA ASN A 372 -40.58 0.21 22.30
C ASN A 372 -39.70 0.55 23.51
N LEU A 373 -38.52 1.13 23.27
CA LEU A 373 -37.54 1.52 24.29
C LEU A 373 -37.57 3.02 24.53
N ASN A 374 -37.39 3.44 25.79
CA ASN A 374 -37.33 4.84 26.20
C ASN A 374 -36.21 5.02 27.25
N TRP A 375 -35.43 6.09 27.15
CA TRP A 375 -34.41 6.47 28.13
C TRP A 375 -34.34 8.00 28.23
N ALA A 376 -33.81 8.50 29.34
CA ALA A 376 -33.44 9.91 29.45
C ALA A 376 -32.01 10.08 28.94
N ASP A 377 -31.82 11.03 28.03
CA ASP A 377 -30.48 11.55 27.74
C ASP A 377 -29.95 12.31 28.97
N ALA A 378 -28.68 12.09 29.26
CA ALA A 378 -27.95 12.74 30.35
C ALA A 378 -26.63 13.37 29.87
N SER A 379 -26.35 13.24 28.57
CA SER A 379 -25.20 13.81 27.87
C SER A 379 -25.59 15.11 27.14
N SER A 380 -24.58 15.82 26.64
CA SER A 380 -24.72 17.02 25.81
C SER A 380 -23.53 17.20 24.88
N ASN A 381 -22.85 16.08 24.58
CA ASN A 381 -21.52 16.01 23.97
C ASN A 381 -21.31 14.77 23.10
N GLU A 382 -22.26 13.83 23.14
CA GLU A 382 -22.34 12.62 22.36
C GLU A 382 -22.60 12.90 20.87
N THR A 383 -22.18 11.97 20.02
CA THR A 383 -22.50 11.95 18.58
C THR A 383 -23.67 11.02 18.27
N GLY A 384 -23.96 10.07 19.16
CA GLY A 384 -25.07 9.12 19.02
C GLY A 384 -25.16 8.10 20.15
N PHE A 385 -26.12 7.18 20.01
CA PHE A 385 -26.40 6.10 20.96
C PHE A 385 -26.46 4.75 20.24
N LEU A 386 -25.60 3.81 20.65
CA LEU A 386 -25.69 2.42 20.24
C LEU A 386 -26.79 1.74 21.07
N VAL A 387 -27.90 1.39 20.43
CA VAL A 387 -28.91 0.49 20.99
C VAL A 387 -28.46 -0.93 20.72
N ARG A 388 -27.85 -1.58 21.72
CA ARG A 388 -27.41 -2.97 21.64
C ARG A 388 -28.55 -3.90 22.09
N ARG A 389 -28.83 -4.93 21.30
CA ARG A 389 -29.80 -6.01 21.55
C ARG A 389 -29.08 -7.34 21.68
N LYS A 390 -29.62 -8.23 22.51
CA LYS A 390 -29.25 -9.64 22.58
C LYS A 390 -30.52 -10.50 22.53
N GLY A 391 -30.56 -11.44 21.59
CA GLY A 391 -31.70 -12.32 21.36
C GLY A 391 -31.44 -13.78 21.72
N ALA A 392 -32.22 -14.68 21.13
CA ALA A 392 -32.16 -16.12 21.40
C ALA A 392 -30.82 -16.80 21.06
N ASP A 393 -29.99 -16.21 20.19
CA ASP A 393 -28.63 -16.68 19.90
C ASP A 393 -27.61 -16.37 21.02
N GLY A 394 -28.02 -15.55 22.00
CA GLY A 394 -27.23 -15.17 23.17
C GLY A 394 -26.13 -14.13 22.93
N ARG A 395 -25.99 -13.58 21.72
CA ARG A 395 -24.95 -12.60 21.36
C ARG A 395 -25.48 -11.16 21.42
N TRP A 396 -24.59 -10.20 21.61
CA TRP A 396 -24.93 -8.77 21.49
C TRP A 396 -24.70 -8.30 20.05
N ALA A 397 -25.65 -7.52 19.53
CA ALA A 397 -25.61 -6.88 18.21
C ALA A 397 -26.10 -5.43 18.32
N THR A 398 -25.77 -4.56 17.37
CA THR A 398 -26.50 -3.28 17.20
C THR A 398 -27.87 -3.55 16.62
N ALA A 399 -28.93 -3.12 17.31
CA ALA A 399 -30.26 -3.00 16.73
C ALA A 399 -30.41 -1.68 15.98
N ASN A 400 -29.83 -0.60 16.53
CA ASN A 400 -29.81 0.72 15.90
C ASN A 400 -28.65 1.59 16.41
N ASN A 401 -28.13 2.47 15.55
CA ASN A 401 -27.36 3.63 15.97
C ASN A 401 -28.25 4.87 15.88
N ALA A 402 -28.62 5.45 17.02
CA ALA A 402 -29.46 6.64 17.07
C ALA A 402 -28.61 7.93 17.10
N PRO A 403 -29.07 9.04 16.50
CA PRO A 403 -28.37 10.32 16.59
C PRO A 403 -28.37 10.89 18.02
N ALA A 404 -27.47 11.85 18.27
CA ALA A 404 -27.43 12.67 19.48
C ALA A 404 -28.83 13.22 19.88
N ASN A 405 -29.08 13.45 21.18
CA ASN A 405 -30.39 13.83 21.75
C ASN A 405 -31.54 12.82 21.58
N THR A 406 -31.33 11.60 21.08
CA THR A 406 -32.40 10.59 20.99
C THR A 406 -32.76 10.04 22.37
N VAL A 407 -34.06 9.92 22.65
CA VAL A 407 -34.63 9.44 23.93
C VAL A 407 -35.53 8.20 23.81
N SER A 408 -35.78 7.71 22.59
CA SER A 408 -36.58 6.50 22.37
C SER A 408 -36.24 5.80 21.06
N TYR A 409 -36.54 4.50 20.99
CA TYR A 409 -36.35 3.68 19.79
C TYR A 409 -37.35 2.52 19.77
N LEU A 410 -38.02 2.33 18.63
CA LEU A 410 -38.87 1.16 18.37
C LEU A 410 -38.06 0.08 17.65
N ASP A 411 -37.71 -0.97 18.38
CA ASP A 411 -37.16 -2.18 17.78
C ASP A 411 -38.28 -3.01 17.14
N THR A 412 -38.08 -3.42 15.89
CA THR A 412 -39.05 -4.23 15.15
C THR A 412 -38.63 -5.70 15.21
N LEU A 413 -39.47 -6.55 15.82
CA LEU A 413 -39.17 -7.96 16.07
C LEU A 413 -40.08 -8.87 15.27
N THR A 414 -39.48 -9.85 14.59
CA THR A 414 -40.17 -10.84 13.75
C THR A 414 -40.36 -12.20 14.43
N GLU A 415 -39.63 -12.47 15.51
CA GLU A 415 -39.63 -13.76 16.21
C GLU A 415 -40.06 -13.56 17.68
N ALA A 416 -40.89 -14.47 18.20
CA ALA A 416 -41.28 -14.44 19.61
C ALA A 416 -40.13 -14.94 20.50
N GLY A 417 -39.82 -14.21 21.56
CA GLY A 417 -38.68 -14.51 22.43
C GLY A 417 -38.45 -13.49 23.54
N ALA A 418 -37.45 -13.75 24.37
CA ALA A 418 -36.92 -12.80 25.34
C ALA A 418 -35.68 -12.10 24.76
N TYR A 419 -35.62 -10.78 24.90
CA TYR A 419 -34.57 -9.93 24.35
C TYR A 419 -34.00 -9.02 25.45
N ASP A 420 -32.67 -9.02 25.60
CA ASP A 420 -31.96 -8.09 26.48
C ASP A 420 -31.53 -6.85 25.69
N TYR A 421 -31.72 -5.67 26.25
CA TYR A 421 -31.33 -4.39 25.66
C TYR A 421 -30.39 -3.60 26.59
N LYS A 422 -29.44 -2.87 26.00
CA LYS A 422 -28.62 -1.86 26.68
C LYS A 422 -28.33 -0.71 25.73
N VAL A 423 -28.25 0.52 26.24
CA VAL A 423 -27.92 1.72 25.46
C VAL A 423 -26.56 2.25 25.89
N ILE A 424 -25.77 2.73 24.93
CA ILE A 424 -24.42 3.30 25.13
C ILE A 424 -24.36 4.60 24.34
N SER A 425 -24.24 5.76 24.99
CA SER A 425 -23.91 7.01 24.31
C SER A 425 -22.41 7.02 23.97
N TYR A 426 -22.01 7.65 22.86
CA TYR A 426 -20.60 7.70 22.47
C TYR A 426 -20.25 9.02 21.80
N LYS A 427 -18.96 9.37 21.83
CA LYS A 427 -18.36 10.49 21.09
C LYS A 427 -17.04 10.02 20.48
N ASP A 428 -16.85 10.20 19.18
CA ASP A 428 -15.57 9.94 18.50
C ASP A 428 -15.00 8.52 18.78
N SER A 429 -15.86 7.50 18.74
CA SER A 429 -15.61 6.10 19.15
C SER A 429 -15.37 5.85 20.66
N VAL A 430 -15.33 6.88 21.50
CA VAL A 430 -15.25 6.78 22.97
C VAL A 430 -16.65 6.60 23.58
N PRO A 431 -16.97 5.46 24.21
CA PRO A 431 -18.29 5.20 24.78
C PRO A 431 -18.44 5.69 26.23
N SER A 432 -19.69 5.89 26.65
CA SER A 432 -20.08 5.89 28.06
C SER A 432 -19.98 4.49 28.67
N ALA A 433 -20.29 4.34 29.97
CA ALA A 433 -20.74 3.03 30.45
C ALA A 433 -22.09 2.67 29.80
N ALA A 434 -22.40 1.38 29.69
CA ALA A 434 -23.72 0.95 29.23
C ALA A 434 -24.78 1.17 30.34
N THR A 435 -26.04 1.35 29.94
CA THR A 435 -27.17 1.22 30.85
C THR A 435 -27.19 -0.16 31.52
N GLY A 436 -27.90 -0.28 32.64
CA GLY A 436 -28.37 -1.59 33.09
C GLY A 436 -29.15 -2.31 31.98
N SER A 437 -29.04 -3.64 31.92
CA SER A 437 -29.74 -4.43 30.90
C SER A 437 -31.23 -4.54 31.20
N LEU A 438 -32.05 -4.23 30.20
CA LEU A 438 -33.51 -4.35 30.25
C LEU A 438 -33.94 -5.59 29.47
N ASN A 439 -34.65 -6.52 30.12
CA ASN A 439 -35.24 -7.68 29.46
C ASN A 439 -36.68 -7.37 29.02
N ILE A 440 -37.03 -7.71 27.77
CA ILE A 440 -38.38 -7.61 27.21
C ILE A 440 -38.75 -8.95 26.57
N VAL A 441 -39.94 -9.46 26.89
CA VAL A 441 -40.51 -10.66 26.24
C VAL A 441 -41.53 -10.21 25.20
N PHE A 442 -41.26 -10.53 23.93
CA PHE A 442 -42.18 -10.31 22.81
C PHE A 442 -42.83 -11.64 22.42
N THR A 443 -44.16 -11.65 22.34
CA THR A 443 -44.96 -12.88 22.15
C THR A 443 -45.34 -13.18 20.70
N GLY A 444 -44.97 -12.32 19.76
CA GLY A 444 -45.44 -12.37 18.37
C GLY A 444 -46.82 -11.72 18.19
N GLY A 445 -47.02 -11.05 17.05
CA GLY A 445 -48.28 -10.40 16.69
C GLY A 445 -49.14 -11.25 15.77
N ASN A 446 -50.16 -11.91 16.30
CA ASN A 446 -51.19 -12.57 15.47
C ASN A 446 -52.08 -11.53 14.76
N THR A 447 -52.34 -11.75 13.47
CA THR A 447 -53.18 -10.87 12.65
C THR A 447 -54.67 -11.12 12.87
N SER A 448 -55.35 -10.22 13.60
CA SER A 448 -56.82 -10.19 13.67
C SER A 448 -57.35 -8.75 13.76
N THR A 449 -57.99 -8.28 12.69
CA THR A 449 -58.76 -7.01 12.65
C THR A 449 -59.98 -7.07 13.57
N PRO A 450 -60.38 -5.95 14.20
CA PRO A 450 -61.54 -5.24 13.65
C PRO A 450 -61.53 -3.69 13.71
N SER A 451 -62.10 -3.10 12.66
CA SER A 451 -62.86 -1.84 12.51
C SER A 451 -62.98 -0.80 13.65
N SER A 452 -62.76 0.49 13.30
CA SER A 452 -63.79 1.56 13.14
C SER A 452 -63.47 2.98 13.70
N SER A 453 -63.70 4.03 12.88
CA SER A 453 -63.90 5.48 13.23
C SER A 453 -62.78 6.25 13.98
N SER A 454 -62.57 7.58 13.89
CA SER A 454 -62.98 8.72 13.00
C SER A 454 -62.26 10.02 13.48
N ALA A 455 -62.19 11.18 12.80
CA ALA A 455 -62.17 11.59 11.37
C ALA A 455 -62.03 13.15 11.27
N ILE A 456 -61.46 13.70 10.17
CA ILE A 456 -61.48 15.15 9.74
C ILE A 456 -60.57 16.08 10.61
N SER A 457 -59.76 17.06 10.14
CA SER A 457 -59.89 18.16 9.13
C SER A 457 -58.54 18.54 8.44
N SER A 458 -58.46 18.86 7.13
CA SER A 458 -58.49 20.21 6.46
C SER A 458 -57.65 21.33 7.11
N SER A 459 -56.78 22.13 6.46
CA SER A 459 -56.84 22.85 5.14
C SER A 459 -55.41 23.23 4.62
N SER A 460 -55.00 23.12 3.34
CA SER A 460 -55.11 24.05 2.18
C SER A 460 -54.76 25.54 2.41
N SER A 461 -54.12 26.33 1.52
CA SER A 461 -53.30 26.13 0.28
C SER A 461 -52.81 27.50 -0.30
N SER A 462 -51.88 27.53 -1.28
CA SER A 462 -51.62 28.64 -2.28
C SER A 462 -51.13 30.03 -1.77
N SER A 463 -50.52 30.98 -2.52
CA SER A 463 -49.84 31.03 -3.85
C SER A 463 -49.00 32.34 -4.05
N PHE A 464 -48.29 32.48 -5.19
CA PHE A 464 -47.39 33.59 -5.61
C PHE A 464 -48.03 34.94 -6.00
N THR A 465 -47.26 36.05 -5.89
CA THR A 465 -47.01 37.16 -6.88
C THR A 465 -46.00 38.16 -6.23
N SER A 466 -44.86 38.65 -6.77
CA SER A 466 -44.43 39.24 -8.07
C SER A 466 -44.67 40.76 -8.23
N VAL A 467 -43.62 41.56 -8.53
CA VAL A 467 -43.66 42.88 -9.24
C VAL A 467 -42.24 43.36 -9.61
N SER A 468 -42.10 44.23 -10.62
CA SER A 468 -40.83 44.83 -11.11
C SER A 468 -40.92 46.38 -11.12
N THR A 469 -39.90 47.22 -11.37
CA THR A 469 -39.27 47.53 -12.68
C THR A 469 -38.29 48.74 -12.59
N THR A 470 -37.43 48.94 -13.61
CA THR A 470 -36.88 50.24 -14.16
C THR A 470 -36.01 51.21 -13.30
N SER A 471 -35.11 52.07 -13.84
CA SER A 471 -34.33 52.12 -15.12
C SER A 471 -33.40 53.37 -15.25
N SER A 472 -32.33 53.28 -16.08
CA SER A 472 -31.62 54.37 -16.82
C SER A 472 -30.75 55.37 -15.99
N SER A 473 -29.80 56.19 -16.52
CA SER A 473 -29.38 56.60 -17.89
C SER A 473 -27.89 57.07 -17.98
N SER A 474 -27.20 56.79 -19.10
CA SER A 474 -26.12 57.60 -19.78
C SER A 474 -24.81 57.99 -19.01
N SER A 475 -23.68 58.41 -19.60
CA SER A 475 -23.30 58.88 -20.96
C SER A 475 -21.84 58.49 -21.33
N ARG A 476 -21.45 58.60 -22.62
CA ARG A 476 -20.03 58.50 -23.11
C ARG A 476 -19.43 59.87 -23.44
N ILE A 477 -18.11 60.06 -23.25
CA ILE A 477 -17.20 60.83 -24.15
C ILE A 477 -15.82 60.12 -24.17
N THR A 478 -15.06 60.30 -25.26
CA THR A 478 -13.76 59.66 -25.56
C THR A 478 -12.57 60.62 -25.48
N SER A 479 -11.40 60.14 -25.06
CA SER A 479 -10.09 60.50 -25.66
C SER A 479 -8.99 59.54 -25.21
N SER A 480 -7.84 59.58 -25.91
CA SER A 480 -6.74 58.63 -25.79
C SER A 480 -5.48 59.22 -25.15
N SER A 481 -4.78 58.43 -24.33
CA SER A 481 -3.33 58.52 -24.18
C SER A 481 -2.73 57.18 -23.71
N SER A 482 -1.59 56.81 -24.27
CA SER A 482 -0.82 55.62 -23.86
C SER A 482 0.39 56.05 -23.04
N SER A 483 0.41 55.73 -21.76
CA SER A 483 1.55 55.93 -20.86
C SER A 483 1.67 54.75 -19.91
N SER A 484 2.85 54.15 -19.83
CA SER A 484 3.13 52.99 -18.97
C SER A 484 2.99 53.32 -17.49
N SER A 485 2.00 52.73 -16.82
CA SER A 485 1.87 52.70 -15.37
C SER A 485 2.13 51.28 -14.86
N SER A 486 3.24 51.10 -14.15
CA SER A 486 3.43 49.91 -13.31
C SER A 486 2.28 49.83 -12.30
N VAL A 487 1.59 48.69 -12.23
CA VAL A 487 0.55 48.49 -11.20
C VAL A 487 1.20 48.63 -9.83
N SER A 488 0.79 49.65 -9.08
CA SER A 488 1.18 49.82 -7.68
C SER A 488 0.51 48.71 -6.87
N PHE A 489 1.25 47.62 -6.63
CA PHE A 489 0.84 46.61 -5.66
C PHE A 489 0.64 47.29 -4.30
N ILE A 490 -0.58 47.21 -3.78
CA ILE A 490 -0.81 47.49 -2.37
C ILE A 490 -0.47 46.18 -1.66
N GLY A 491 0.51 46.21 -0.77
CA GLY A 491 1.06 45.02 -0.13
C GLY A 491 2.21 44.35 -0.90
N ASP A 492 3.03 43.61 -0.15
CA ASP A 492 4.09 42.73 -0.66
C ASP A 492 3.57 41.28 -0.79
N PRO A 493 3.70 40.63 -1.96
CA PRO A 493 3.25 39.25 -2.20
C PRO A 493 4.05 38.19 -1.44
N VAL A 494 5.30 38.44 -1.02
CA VAL A 494 6.10 37.46 -0.26
C VAL A 494 5.57 37.32 1.17
N THR A 495 5.36 38.45 1.84
CA THR A 495 4.63 38.53 3.12
C THR A 495 3.19 38.00 2.96
N GLY A 496 2.55 38.29 1.83
CA GLY A 496 1.23 37.76 1.48
C GLY A 496 1.16 36.23 1.43
N GLY A 497 2.14 35.58 0.80
CA GLY A 497 2.20 34.12 0.74
C GLY A 497 2.42 33.48 2.12
N ASN A 498 3.25 34.10 2.96
CA ASN A 498 3.45 33.65 4.35
C ASN A 498 2.17 33.81 5.20
N LEU A 499 1.43 34.91 5.02
CA LEU A 499 0.11 35.11 5.65
C LEU A 499 -0.91 34.10 5.14
N PHE A 500 -0.96 33.85 3.83
CA PHE A 500 -1.88 32.88 3.22
C PHE A 500 -1.64 31.46 3.75
N ALA A 501 -0.37 31.03 3.80
CA ALA A 501 0.04 29.74 4.35
C ALA A 501 -0.30 29.57 5.84
N THR A 502 -0.45 30.66 6.59
CA THR A 502 -0.76 30.67 8.03
C THR A 502 -2.25 30.83 8.34
N VAL A 503 -2.99 31.58 7.51
CA VAL A 503 -4.35 32.05 7.82
C VAL A 503 -5.41 31.50 6.84
N CYS A 504 -5.06 31.26 5.59
CA CYS A 504 -5.99 30.84 4.54
C CYS A 504 -5.91 29.34 4.21
N SER A 505 -4.74 28.73 4.42
CA SER A 505 -4.40 27.33 4.12
C SER A 505 -5.34 26.26 4.72
N GLY A 506 -6.03 26.59 5.81
CA GLY A 506 -7.02 25.71 6.44
C GLY A 506 -8.33 25.56 5.65
N CYS A 507 -8.67 26.54 4.82
CA CYS A 507 -9.91 26.56 4.01
C CYS A 507 -9.63 26.49 2.50
N HIS A 508 -8.52 27.10 2.06
CA HIS A 508 -8.10 27.17 0.66
C HIS A 508 -6.75 26.47 0.51
N LYS A 509 -6.59 25.64 -0.52
CA LYS A 509 -5.33 24.96 -0.84
C LYS A 509 -5.11 25.00 -2.34
N ASP A 510 -3.84 25.02 -2.72
CA ASP A 510 -3.27 25.12 -4.08
C ASP A 510 -1.97 24.34 -3.98
N ASN A 511 -2.06 23.00 -4.04
CA ASN A 511 -0.96 22.10 -3.66
C ASN A 511 0.09 21.96 -4.77
N ASP A 512 -0.29 22.20 -6.03
CA ASP A 512 0.61 22.21 -7.18
C ASP A 512 1.13 23.63 -7.52
N GLY A 513 0.41 24.68 -7.14
CA GLY A 513 0.81 26.09 -7.28
C GLY A 513 0.30 26.76 -8.56
N ASP A 514 -0.75 26.20 -9.18
CA ASP A 514 -1.34 26.68 -10.43
C ASP A 514 -2.25 27.91 -10.26
N GLY A 515 -2.77 28.16 -9.05
CA GLY A 515 -3.64 29.29 -8.72
C GLY A 515 -5.14 28.97 -8.72
N ARG A 516 -5.54 27.75 -9.02
CA ARG A 516 -6.87 27.18 -8.78
C ARG A 516 -6.85 26.55 -7.40
N PHE A 517 -7.46 27.23 -6.44
CA PHE A 517 -7.48 26.81 -5.03
C PHE A 517 -8.48 25.68 -4.76
N ASP A 518 -8.46 24.66 -5.61
CA ASP A 518 -9.50 23.65 -5.77
C ASP A 518 -9.31 22.43 -4.83
N ASP A 519 -8.09 22.21 -4.33
CA ASP A 519 -7.76 21.31 -3.20
C ASP A 519 -8.43 21.72 -1.87
N GLY A 520 -8.96 22.94 -1.80
CA GLY A 520 -9.54 23.55 -0.60
C GLY A 520 -10.97 23.08 -0.29
N ALA A 521 -11.38 23.30 0.96
CA ALA A 521 -12.79 23.25 1.35
C ALA A 521 -13.61 24.40 0.72
N ILE A 522 -12.96 25.50 0.35
CA ILE A 522 -13.55 26.64 -0.37
C ILE A 522 -12.74 26.88 -1.65
N LYS A 523 -13.30 26.44 -2.79
CA LYS A 523 -12.64 26.52 -4.10
C LYS A 523 -12.77 27.92 -4.73
N PHE A 524 -11.70 28.41 -5.36
CA PHE A 524 -11.73 29.58 -6.25
C PHE A 524 -10.55 29.57 -7.24
N ASP A 525 -10.70 30.19 -8.40
CA ASP A 525 -9.62 30.35 -9.40
C ASP A 525 -9.20 31.83 -9.49
N VAL A 526 -7.91 32.13 -9.35
CA VAL A 526 -7.33 33.48 -9.52
C VAL A 526 -7.26 33.94 -10.97
N ASN A 527 -7.34 33.02 -11.92
CA ASN A 527 -7.32 33.34 -13.35
C ASN A 527 -8.70 33.83 -13.80
N ALA A 528 -9.76 33.12 -13.43
CA ALA A 528 -11.14 33.54 -13.66
C ALA A 528 -11.63 34.65 -12.70
N PHE A 529 -11.24 34.61 -11.42
CA PHE A 529 -11.78 35.43 -10.32
C PHE A 529 -13.33 35.45 -10.21
N THR A 530 -13.99 34.40 -10.70
CA THR A 530 -15.46 34.26 -10.71
C THR A 530 -16.02 33.84 -9.35
N TYR A 531 -16.15 34.81 -8.43
CA TYR A 531 -17.04 34.68 -7.26
C TYR A 531 -18.50 35.03 -7.62
N PRO A 532 -19.51 34.53 -6.87
CA PRO A 532 -20.89 34.96 -7.04
C PRO A 532 -21.04 36.47 -6.87
N ALA A 533 -21.65 37.14 -7.86
CA ALA A 533 -21.80 38.60 -7.91
C ALA A 533 -22.57 39.20 -6.70
N SER A 534 -23.28 38.37 -5.93
CA SER A 534 -23.92 38.71 -4.66
C SER A 534 -22.98 39.26 -3.58
N TYR A 535 -21.66 39.14 -3.75
CA TYR A 535 -20.64 39.65 -2.81
C TYR A 535 -19.86 40.87 -3.31
N GLY A 536 -20.23 41.46 -4.45
CA GLY A 536 -19.77 42.80 -4.86
C GLY A 536 -18.35 42.92 -5.41
N TYR A 537 -17.60 41.81 -5.58
CA TYR A 537 -16.29 41.81 -6.23
C TYR A 537 -16.42 41.61 -7.75
N THR A 538 -15.66 42.39 -8.53
CA THR A 538 -15.74 42.46 -10.00
C THR A 538 -14.55 41.84 -10.74
N GLY A 539 -13.54 41.30 -10.04
CA GLY A 539 -12.36 40.67 -10.66
C GLY A 539 -11.35 41.64 -11.30
N THR A 540 -11.60 42.96 -11.21
CA THR A 540 -10.98 44.00 -12.05
C THR A 540 -9.63 44.51 -11.57
N SER A 541 -9.37 44.56 -10.26
CA SER A 541 -8.10 45.07 -9.72
C SER A 541 -7.69 44.42 -8.39
N VAL A 542 -6.41 44.56 -8.02
CA VAL A 542 -5.89 44.13 -6.72
C VAL A 542 -6.45 44.98 -5.57
N GLN A 543 -6.85 46.23 -5.85
CA GLN A 543 -7.59 47.10 -4.93
C GLN A 543 -8.98 46.52 -4.59
N ASP A 544 -9.71 46.06 -5.61
CA ASP A 544 -11.01 45.40 -5.42
C ASP A 544 -10.84 44.09 -4.62
N LEU A 545 -9.75 43.35 -4.86
CA LEU A 545 -9.45 42.09 -4.18
C LEU A 545 -9.07 42.28 -2.71
N SER A 546 -8.22 43.26 -2.38
CA SER A 546 -7.93 43.62 -0.98
C SER A 546 -9.21 44.06 -0.25
N SER A 547 -10.03 44.88 -0.91
CA SER A 547 -11.33 45.30 -0.39
C SER A 547 -12.26 44.11 -0.14
N PHE A 548 -12.29 43.12 -1.02
CA PHE A 548 -13.06 41.89 -0.84
C PHE A 548 -12.54 41.03 0.32
N ILE A 549 -11.23 40.77 0.39
CA ILE A 549 -10.59 40.00 1.48
C ILE A 549 -10.89 40.65 2.83
N SER A 550 -10.71 41.97 2.92
CA SER A 550 -10.93 42.75 4.14
C SER A 550 -12.39 42.75 4.62
N ASN A 551 -13.36 42.88 3.70
CA ASN A 551 -14.78 43.05 4.08
C ASN A 551 -15.62 41.76 4.07
N VAL A 552 -15.22 40.73 3.33
CA VAL A 552 -16.04 39.52 3.11
C VAL A 552 -15.44 38.29 3.77
N MET A 553 -14.13 38.07 3.67
CA MET A 553 -13.48 36.85 4.16
C MET A 553 -13.24 36.88 5.67
N PHE A 554 -12.86 38.04 6.23
CA PHE A 554 -12.58 38.19 7.67
C PHE A 554 -13.75 38.76 8.48
N ARG A 555 -14.75 37.93 8.80
CA ARG A 555 -15.82 38.32 9.75
C ARG A 555 -15.45 38.22 11.23
N GLN A 556 -14.29 37.65 11.59
CA GLN A 556 -13.76 37.65 12.97
C GLN A 556 -12.23 37.81 13.02
N ALA A 557 -11.78 39.02 13.37
CA ALA A 557 -10.60 39.36 14.19
C ALA A 557 -9.22 38.71 13.90
N SER A 558 -8.96 38.12 12.74
CA SER A 558 -7.71 37.38 12.45
C SER A 558 -6.66 38.16 11.65
N CYS A 559 -7.07 39.07 10.75
CA CYS A 559 -6.17 40.07 10.16
C CYS A 559 -6.12 41.33 11.07
N THR A 560 -5.20 41.36 12.04
CA THR A 560 -5.06 42.48 13.01
C THR A 560 -3.94 43.46 12.70
N SER A 561 -3.02 43.11 11.80
CA SER A 561 -2.01 44.04 11.28
C SER A 561 -2.60 44.96 10.20
N ALA A 562 -2.16 46.22 10.20
CA ALA A 562 -2.40 47.11 9.06
C ALA A 562 -1.89 46.45 7.77
N ASN A 563 -2.65 46.61 6.68
CA ASN A 563 -2.35 46.11 5.34
C ASN A 563 -2.39 44.58 5.18
N CYS A 564 -2.87 43.81 6.16
CA CYS A 564 -2.96 42.34 6.09
C CYS A 564 -3.71 41.83 4.85
N ALA A 565 -4.86 42.45 4.52
CA ALA A 565 -5.63 42.15 3.32
C ALA A 565 -4.91 42.54 2.02
N ASP A 566 -4.13 43.62 2.04
CA ASP A 566 -3.34 44.08 0.88
C ASP A 566 -2.22 43.10 0.56
N HIS A 567 -1.48 42.62 1.56
CA HIS A 567 -0.48 41.57 1.39
C HIS A 567 -1.08 40.30 0.78
N LEU A 568 -2.22 39.83 1.31
CA LEU A 568 -2.94 38.66 0.77
C LEU A 568 -3.42 38.90 -0.67
N ALA A 569 -3.94 40.09 -0.99
CA ALA A 569 -4.35 40.46 -2.34
C ALA A 569 -3.17 40.50 -3.31
N ALA A 570 -2.03 41.09 -2.91
CA ALA A 570 -0.80 41.11 -3.70
C ALA A 570 -0.30 39.70 -4.02
N TYR A 571 -0.35 38.78 -3.04
CA TYR A 571 0.01 37.38 -3.25
C TYR A 571 -0.94 36.69 -4.23
N LEU A 572 -2.25 36.74 -4.02
CA LEU A 572 -3.25 36.13 -4.91
C LEU A 572 -3.21 36.74 -6.33
N TRP A 573 -2.95 38.04 -6.45
CA TRP A 573 -2.76 38.69 -7.75
C TRP A 573 -1.42 38.33 -8.42
N SER A 574 -0.42 37.81 -7.66
CA SER A 574 0.82 37.22 -8.19
C SER A 574 0.68 35.74 -8.60
N LEU A 575 -0.49 35.14 -8.37
CA LEU A 575 -0.87 33.84 -8.94
C LEU A 575 -1.63 33.99 -10.26
N LYS A 576 -2.29 35.14 -10.51
CA LYS A 576 -3.02 35.43 -11.76
C LYS A 576 -2.11 35.31 -12.99
N GLY A 577 -2.51 34.47 -13.94
CA GLY A 577 -1.73 34.13 -15.14
C GLY A 577 -0.79 32.94 -14.97
N ARG A 578 -0.82 32.25 -13.83
CA ARG A 578 -0.34 30.87 -13.72
C ARG A 578 -1.44 29.92 -14.18
N ASP A 579 -1.01 28.88 -14.88
CA ASP A 579 -1.82 27.74 -15.25
C ASP A 579 -0.81 26.59 -15.45
N LEU A 580 -0.92 25.52 -14.67
CA LEU A 580 -0.06 24.33 -14.77
C LEU A 580 -0.71 23.22 -15.60
N ASP A 581 -1.98 23.38 -15.97
CA ASP A 581 -2.60 22.60 -17.01
C ASP A 581 -2.09 22.97 -18.41
N THR A 582 -1.62 24.21 -18.60
CA THR A 582 -0.76 24.54 -19.75
C THR A 582 0.58 23.84 -19.59
N ALA A 583 0.78 22.78 -20.39
CA ALA A 583 2.03 22.04 -20.42
C ALA A 583 3.19 23.01 -20.71
N VAL A 584 4.21 22.99 -19.86
CA VAL A 584 5.40 23.84 -20.01
C VAL A 584 6.05 23.51 -21.35
N ALA A 585 6.00 24.45 -22.30
CA ALA A 585 6.54 24.26 -23.64
C ALA A 585 8.06 24.02 -23.60
N CYS A 586 8.57 23.26 -24.57
CA CYS A 586 10.01 23.07 -24.76
C CYS A 586 10.73 24.42 -24.87
N ASP A 587 11.67 24.70 -23.96
CA ASP A 587 12.65 25.78 -24.15
C ASP A 587 13.69 25.38 -25.20
N ALA A 588 13.32 25.57 -26.47
CA ALA A 588 14.18 25.32 -27.61
C ALA A 588 15.44 26.22 -27.66
N THR A 589 15.60 27.18 -26.73
CA THR A 589 16.86 27.92 -26.58
C THR A 589 17.92 27.12 -25.82
N GLN A 590 17.53 26.07 -25.06
CA GLN A 590 18.48 25.18 -24.40
C GLN A 590 19.14 24.21 -25.41
N PRO A 591 20.46 24.28 -25.62
CA PRO A 591 21.15 23.40 -26.57
C PRO A 591 21.29 21.96 -26.05
N VAL A 592 21.01 21.70 -24.76
CA VAL A 592 21.11 20.41 -24.10
C VAL A 592 19.92 20.21 -23.18
N GLN A 593 19.20 19.11 -23.35
CA GLN A 593 18.15 18.64 -22.45
C GLN A 593 18.77 17.81 -21.33
N TYR A 594 18.36 18.07 -20.08
CA TYR A 594 18.84 17.42 -18.87
C TYR A 594 17.76 16.49 -18.29
N GLY A 595 18.15 15.28 -17.88
CA GLY A 595 17.31 14.39 -17.09
C GLY A 595 17.53 14.57 -15.59
N LEU A 596 16.80 13.83 -14.77
CA LEU A 596 16.87 13.96 -13.31
C LEU A 596 18.01 13.14 -12.70
N ARG A 597 18.67 13.71 -11.70
CA ARG A 597 19.70 13.04 -10.88
C ARG A 597 19.04 12.09 -9.88
N SER A 598 19.59 10.90 -9.67
CA SER A 598 18.97 9.92 -8.76
C SER A 598 19.93 8.82 -8.28
N LEU A 599 19.60 8.22 -7.13
CA LEU A 599 20.28 7.05 -6.55
C LEU A 599 19.23 5.95 -6.34
N LYS A 600 19.13 5.00 -7.28
CA LYS A 600 18.01 4.06 -7.34
C LYS A 600 18.41 2.74 -6.69
N LEU A 601 17.65 2.28 -5.71
CA LEU A 601 17.82 0.93 -5.15
C LEU A 601 17.39 -0.08 -6.23
N LEU A 602 18.06 -1.23 -6.37
CA LEU A 602 17.67 -2.20 -7.39
C LEU A 602 16.24 -2.72 -7.14
N THR A 603 15.45 -2.88 -8.21
CA THR A 603 14.19 -3.65 -8.15
C THR A 603 14.48 -5.14 -7.96
N SER A 604 13.49 -5.91 -7.50
CA SER A 604 13.66 -7.33 -7.16
C SER A 604 14.13 -8.15 -8.36
N TYR A 605 13.64 -7.81 -9.56
CA TYR A 605 14.09 -8.40 -10.83
C TYR A 605 15.53 -8.01 -11.21
N GLU A 606 15.89 -6.73 -11.10
CA GLU A 606 17.25 -6.26 -11.37
C GLU A 606 18.26 -6.80 -10.38
N TYR A 607 17.90 -6.92 -9.11
CA TYR A 607 18.73 -7.51 -8.05
C TYR A 607 19.07 -8.98 -8.36
N ARG A 608 18.07 -9.78 -8.76
CA ARG A 608 18.26 -11.16 -9.21
C ARG A 608 19.16 -11.25 -10.44
N ASN A 609 18.94 -10.42 -11.45
CA ASN A 609 19.79 -10.41 -12.65
C ASN A 609 21.23 -9.97 -12.32
N SER A 610 21.40 -9.01 -11.42
CA SER A 610 22.70 -8.53 -10.94
C SER A 610 23.46 -9.60 -10.16
N LEU A 611 22.78 -10.40 -9.35
CA LEU A 611 23.36 -11.59 -8.72
C LEU A 611 23.75 -12.62 -9.78
N GLN A 612 22.84 -12.96 -10.71
CA GLN A 612 23.08 -13.98 -11.72
C GLN A 612 24.25 -13.63 -12.67
N ALA A 613 24.46 -12.34 -12.93
CA ALA A 613 25.55 -11.81 -13.75
C ALA A 613 26.96 -11.98 -13.13
N LEU A 614 27.09 -12.42 -11.87
CA LEU A 614 28.39 -12.64 -11.21
C LEU A 614 28.86 -14.10 -11.23
N PHE A 615 28.00 -15.03 -11.64
CA PHE A 615 28.26 -16.47 -11.58
C PHE A 615 28.33 -17.12 -12.97
N THR A 616 28.82 -18.36 -13.01
CA THR A 616 28.85 -19.25 -14.19
C THR A 616 27.67 -20.23 -14.22
N GLN A 617 27.03 -20.46 -13.08
CA GLN A 617 25.90 -21.38 -12.89
C GLN A 617 24.64 -20.60 -12.54
N ASN A 618 23.48 -21.19 -12.81
CA ASN A 618 22.19 -20.61 -12.44
C ASN A 618 21.99 -20.64 -10.92
N LEU A 619 21.46 -19.54 -10.37
CA LEU A 619 21.08 -19.45 -8.95
C LEU A 619 19.98 -20.47 -8.63
N THR A 620 20.18 -21.24 -7.56
CA THR A 620 19.31 -22.39 -7.19
C THR A 620 18.03 -22.01 -6.46
N ALA A 621 17.88 -20.76 -6.06
CA ALA A 621 16.70 -20.23 -5.37
C ALA A 621 16.33 -18.86 -5.95
N ASP A 622 15.04 -18.51 -5.89
CA ASP A 622 14.58 -17.19 -6.33
C ASP A 622 14.80 -16.13 -5.25
N TYR A 623 15.99 -15.54 -5.26
CA TYR A 623 16.37 -14.41 -4.42
C TYR A 623 15.67 -13.08 -4.81
N SER A 624 14.66 -13.09 -5.68
CA SER A 624 13.70 -11.98 -5.87
C SER A 624 12.37 -12.17 -5.13
N SER A 625 12.18 -13.30 -4.44
CA SER A 625 10.92 -13.63 -3.77
C SER A 625 10.56 -12.69 -2.60
N ARG A 626 9.26 -12.53 -2.38
CA ARG A 626 8.65 -11.54 -1.47
C ARG A 626 9.12 -11.64 0.00
N GLU A 627 9.55 -12.83 0.42
CA GLU A 627 10.07 -13.11 1.78
C GLU A 627 11.58 -12.83 1.93
N LEU A 628 12.30 -12.65 0.81
CA LEU A 628 13.76 -12.55 0.78
C LEU A 628 14.32 -11.31 0.07
N ALA A 629 13.51 -10.58 -0.72
CA ALA A 629 13.97 -9.38 -1.44
C ALA A 629 12.89 -8.32 -1.67
N ASN A 630 12.00 -8.12 -0.68
CA ASN A 630 11.00 -7.04 -0.62
C ASN A 630 9.80 -7.23 -1.58
N THR A 631 8.86 -6.29 -1.52
CA THR A 631 7.87 -6.08 -2.60
C THR A 631 8.33 -4.84 -3.37
N ASP A 632 8.37 -4.90 -4.70
CA ASP A 632 8.69 -3.71 -5.52
C ASP A 632 7.61 -2.64 -5.34
N LYS A 633 7.99 -1.39 -5.03
CA LYS A 633 7.06 -0.25 -5.11
C LYS A 633 6.64 -0.06 -6.56
N LEU A 634 5.34 -0.03 -6.83
CA LEU A 634 4.79 0.23 -8.15
C LEU A 634 4.33 1.69 -8.25
N VAL A 635 4.72 2.37 -9.33
CA VAL A 635 4.17 3.67 -9.73
C VAL A 635 3.60 3.54 -11.15
N ASN A 636 2.33 3.88 -11.34
CA ASN A 636 1.60 3.74 -12.62
C ASN A 636 1.77 2.35 -13.27
N ASN A 637 1.69 1.30 -12.43
CA ASN A 637 1.88 -0.13 -12.70
C ASN A 637 3.32 -0.59 -13.00
N LEU A 638 4.34 0.27 -12.87
CA LEU A 638 5.74 -0.04 -13.15
C LEU A 638 6.58 -0.05 -11.85
N PRO A 639 7.47 -1.05 -11.61
CA PRO A 639 8.41 -1.05 -10.49
C PRO A 639 9.33 0.18 -10.49
N ASN A 640 9.31 0.97 -9.41
CA ASN A 640 10.14 2.15 -9.25
C ASN A 640 10.74 2.27 -7.83
N HIS A 641 12.08 2.26 -7.75
CA HIS A 641 12.86 2.33 -6.51
C HIS A 641 13.75 3.60 -6.42
N ILE A 642 13.31 4.72 -7.03
CA ILE A 642 13.97 6.03 -6.85
C ILE A 642 13.89 6.54 -5.39
N SER A 643 12.77 6.31 -4.70
CA SER A 643 12.52 6.82 -3.34
C SER A 643 12.86 5.84 -2.21
N GLU A 644 13.18 4.58 -2.52
CA GLU A 644 13.00 3.50 -1.56
C GLU A 644 14.19 3.33 -0.59
N PRO A 645 13.95 3.42 0.75
CA PRO A 645 14.99 3.23 1.74
C PRO A 645 15.35 1.74 1.94
N ILE A 646 16.55 1.50 2.48
CA ILE A 646 16.88 0.22 3.10
C ILE A 646 16.43 0.26 4.56
N THR A 647 15.32 -0.41 4.85
CA THR A 647 14.85 -0.67 6.22
C THR A 647 15.71 -1.73 6.92
N GLU A 648 15.60 -1.85 8.25
CA GLU A 648 16.24 -2.92 9.03
C GLU A 648 15.96 -4.31 8.43
N THR A 649 14.69 -4.60 8.13
CA THR A 649 14.25 -5.86 7.49
C THR A 649 14.91 -6.07 6.14
N ARG A 650 14.94 -5.03 5.27
CA ARG A 650 15.55 -5.09 3.94
C ARG A 650 17.06 -5.38 4.01
N LEU A 651 17.76 -4.77 4.97
CA LEU A 651 19.18 -5.02 5.22
C LEU A 651 19.45 -6.45 5.72
N LEU A 652 18.63 -6.96 6.64
CA LEU A 652 18.74 -8.33 7.15
C LEU A 652 18.47 -9.37 6.06
N SER A 653 17.49 -9.13 5.18
CA SER A 653 17.22 -9.98 4.00
C SER A 653 18.40 -9.98 3.02
N TYR A 654 18.96 -8.80 2.67
CA TYR A 654 20.15 -8.73 1.81
C TYR A 654 21.36 -9.43 2.44
N LYS A 655 21.57 -9.30 3.76
CA LYS A 655 22.60 -10.04 4.50
C LYS A 655 22.41 -11.55 4.38
N ALA A 656 21.22 -12.05 4.69
CA ALA A 656 20.91 -13.48 4.65
C ALA A 656 21.07 -14.07 3.23
N ASN A 657 20.72 -13.31 2.19
CA ASN A 657 20.96 -13.70 0.80
C ASN A 657 22.46 -13.74 0.49
N ALA A 658 23.22 -12.69 0.84
CA ALA A 658 24.67 -12.64 0.64
C ALA A 658 25.40 -13.80 1.34
N GLU A 659 25.01 -14.14 2.57
CA GLU A 659 25.56 -15.27 3.33
C GLU A 659 25.28 -16.63 2.65
N LYS A 660 24.03 -16.86 2.22
CA LYS A 660 23.63 -18.07 1.47
C LYS A 660 24.38 -18.17 0.13
N ILE A 661 24.40 -17.10 -0.66
CA ILE A 661 24.97 -17.06 -2.01
C ILE A 661 26.49 -17.23 -1.98
N ALA A 662 27.20 -16.56 -1.06
CA ALA A 662 28.65 -16.74 -0.91
C ALA A 662 29.03 -18.17 -0.53
N THR A 663 28.22 -18.82 0.32
CA THR A 663 28.42 -20.21 0.73
C THR A 663 28.14 -21.18 -0.42
N TRP A 664 27.02 -20.99 -1.13
CA TRP A 664 26.67 -21.77 -2.33
C TRP A 664 27.72 -21.65 -3.44
N ALA A 665 28.15 -20.44 -3.78
CA ALA A 665 29.05 -20.18 -4.90
C ALA A 665 30.43 -20.83 -4.71
N LEU A 666 30.94 -20.85 -3.47
CA LEU A 666 32.19 -21.51 -3.11
C LEU A 666 32.05 -23.03 -3.02
N ALA A 667 30.90 -23.56 -2.58
CA ALA A 667 30.65 -24.99 -2.53
C ALA A 667 30.49 -25.63 -3.93
N ASN A 668 29.99 -24.88 -4.90
CA ASN A 668 29.67 -25.38 -6.25
C ASN A 668 30.67 -24.92 -7.33
N ASN A 669 31.73 -24.19 -6.97
CA ASN A 669 32.67 -23.54 -7.91
C ASN A 669 31.95 -22.67 -8.96
N ALA A 670 30.91 -21.93 -8.56
CA ALA A 670 30.08 -21.12 -9.46
C ALA A 670 30.66 -19.73 -9.80
N LEU A 671 31.86 -19.41 -9.29
CA LEU A 671 32.56 -18.14 -9.58
C LEU A 671 33.13 -18.12 -11.00
N ARG A 672 33.31 -16.92 -11.56
CA ARG A 672 33.88 -16.69 -12.91
C ARG A 672 35.41 -16.79 -12.97
N PHE A 673 36.05 -17.24 -11.89
CA PHE A 673 37.50 -17.37 -11.73
C PHE A 673 37.80 -18.47 -10.70
N THR A 674 38.99 -19.04 -10.77
CA THR A 674 39.46 -20.12 -9.87
C THR A 674 40.45 -19.59 -8.83
N CYS A 675 40.36 -20.08 -7.59
CA CYS A 675 41.35 -19.83 -6.53
C CYS A 675 41.88 -21.13 -5.94
N SER A 676 43.02 -21.60 -6.42
CA SER A 676 43.72 -22.79 -5.89
C SER A 676 44.22 -22.56 -4.46
N ASP A 677 44.75 -21.36 -4.18
CA ASP A 677 44.98 -20.84 -2.83
C ASP A 677 44.13 -19.57 -2.64
N LYS A 678 43.17 -19.66 -1.71
CA LYS A 678 42.23 -18.58 -1.38
C LYS A 678 42.87 -17.37 -0.68
N GLN A 679 44.07 -17.52 -0.13
CA GLN A 679 44.81 -16.45 0.58
C GLN A 679 45.98 -15.86 -0.25
N SER A 680 46.16 -16.35 -1.49
CA SER A 680 47.18 -15.84 -2.42
C SER A 680 46.89 -14.41 -2.87
N THR A 681 47.95 -13.67 -3.25
CA THR A 681 47.80 -12.39 -3.96
C THR A 681 46.97 -12.56 -5.23
N THR A 682 47.23 -13.64 -5.99
CA THR A 682 46.55 -13.96 -7.25
C THR A 682 45.04 -14.11 -7.05
N CYS A 683 44.59 -14.85 -6.03
CA CYS A 683 43.15 -14.99 -5.75
C CYS A 683 42.49 -13.66 -5.40
N ALA A 684 43.15 -12.81 -4.61
CA ALA A 684 42.64 -11.48 -4.28
C ALA A 684 42.49 -10.58 -5.53
N THR A 685 43.49 -10.57 -6.41
CA THR A 685 43.43 -9.89 -7.71
C THR A 685 42.30 -10.46 -8.58
N SER A 686 42.21 -11.78 -8.72
CA SER A 686 41.15 -12.43 -9.52
C SER A 686 39.75 -12.13 -8.98
N PHE A 687 39.54 -12.11 -7.66
CA PHE A 687 38.28 -11.69 -7.05
C PHE A 687 37.94 -10.22 -7.36
N ILE A 688 38.91 -9.32 -7.23
CA ILE A 688 38.70 -7.90 -7.51
C ILE A 688 38.30 -7.68 -8.98
N ASP A 689 39.04 -8.28 -9.92
CA ASP A 689 38.87 -8.00 -11.34
C ASP A 689 37.72 -8.79 -11.99
N ASN A 690 37.34 -9.96 -11.45
CA ASN A 690 36.31 -10.84 -12.04
C ASN A 690 35.01 -10.95 -11.20
N PHE A 691 34.96 -10.39 -9.98
CA PHE A 691 33.76 -10.36 -9.15
C PHE A 691 33.42 -8.96 -8.64
N ALA A 692 34.34 -8.26 -7.97
CA ALA A 692 34.05 -6.94 -7.43
C ALA A 692 33.84 -5.89 -8.53
N TYR A 693 34.68 -5.88 -9.57
CA TYR A 693 34.57 -5.00 -10.74
C TYR A 693 33.19 -5.10 -11.45
N PRO A 694 32.71 -6.28 -11.90
CA PRO A 694 31.37 -6.37 -12.51
C PRO A 694 30.23 -6.12 -11.51
N ALA A 695 30.40 -6.43 -10.22
CA ALA A 695 29.38 -6.13 -9.20
C ALA A 695 29.21 -4.62 -8.96
N PHE A 696 30.33 -3.88 -8.91
CA PHE A 696 30.36 -2.43 -8.73
C PHE A 696 30.10 -1.68 -10.04
N ARG A 697 30.25 -2.35 -11.18
CA ARG A 697 30.00 -1.85 -12.55
C ARG A 697 30.95 -0.72 -12.97
N ARG A 698 32.02 -0.49 -12.19
CA ARG A 698 33.09 0.51 -12.39
C ARG A 698 34.41 -0.02 -11.83
N PRO A 699 35.58 0.55 -12.21
CA PRO A 699 36.85 0.26 -11.54
C PRO A 699 36.78 0.54 -10.03
N LEU A 700 37.32 -0.38 -9.23
CA LEU A 700 37.53 -0.15 -7.79
C LEU A 700 38.67 0.85 -7.57
N THR A 701 38.53 1.74 -6.58
CA THR A 701 39.60 2.69 -6.21
C THR A 701 40.79 1.96 -5.57
N THR A 702 41.93 2.65 -5.46
CA THR A 702 43.12 2.11 -4.78
C THR A 702 42.82 1.71 -3.33
N GLU A 703 42.00 2.48 -2.62
CA GLU A 703 41.53 2.15 -1.27
C GLU A 703 40.66 0.88 -1.28
N GLU A 704 39.62 0.81 -2.12
CA GLU A 704 38.74 -0.36 -2.24
C GLU A 704 39.51 -1.64 -2.60
N ARG A 705 40.44 -1.56 -3.57
CA ARG A 705 41.32 -2.68 -3.95
C ARG A 705 42.19 -3.15 -2.78
N THR A 706 42.69 -2.22 -1.96
CA THR A 706 43.51 -2.55 -0.79
C THR A 706 42.67 -3.26 0.28
N GLU A 707 41.47 -2.76 0.57
CA GLU A 707 40.56 -3.31 1.58
C GLU A 707 40.06 -4.71 1.18
N TYR A 708 39.59 -4.91 -0.06
CA TYR A 708 39.20 -6.24 -0.52
C TYR A 708 40.37 -7.22 -0.59
N THR A 709 41.58 -6.76 -0.93
CA THR A 709 42.79 -7.61 -0.85
C THR A 709 43.07 -8.08 0.57
N ALA A 710 42.88 -7.22 1.58
CA ALA A 710 43.01 -7.61 2.98
C ALA A 710 41.91 -8.62 3.39
N ILE A 711 40.63 -8.34 3.07
CA ILE A 711 39.51 -9.22 3.44
C ILE A 711 39.70 -10.64 2.88
N VAL A 712 40.05 -10.78 1.59
CA VAL A 712 40.27 -12.10 0.96
C VAL A 712 41.39 -12.88 1.64
N ARG A 713 42.47 -12.21 2.07
CA ARG A 713 43.72 -12.85 2.50
C ARG A 713 43.87 -13.07 4.00
N ASN A 714 43.07 -12.39 4.83
CA ASN A 714 43.18 -12.48 6.30
C ASN A 714 42.67 -13.81 6.90
N SER A 715 42.09 -14.71 6.11
CA SER A 715 41.51 -15.98 6.56
C SER A 715 41.27 -16.93 5.37
N PRO A 716 41.27 -18.27 5.55
CA PRO A 716 40.74 -19.20 4.55
C PRO A 716 39.28 -18.92 4.14
N GLU A 717 38.50 -18.31 5.05
CA GLU A 717 37.13 -17.85 4.84
C GLU A 717 37.05 -16.42 4.26
N GLY A 718 38.18 -15.74 4.09
CA GLY A 718 38.25 -14.35 3.66
C GLY A 718 37.57 -14.09 2.31
N LEU A 719 37.70 -15.02 1.36
CA LEU A 719 36.98 -14.96 0.08
C LEU A 719 35.45 -15.01 0.25
N ARG A 720 34.93 -15.77 1.21
CA ARG A 720 33.49 -15.84 1.51
C ARG A 720 32.98 -14.53 2.09
N TRP A 721 33.74 -13.95 3.02
CA TRP A 721 33.45 -12.62 3.56
C TRP A 721 33.54 -11.52 2.50
N ALA A 722 34.55 -11.55 1.62
CA ALA A 722 34.69 -10.57 0.55
C ALA A 722 33.48 -10.57 -0.41
N ILE A 723 32.98 -11.75 -0.79
CA ILE A 723 31.73 -11.89 -1.56
C ILE A 723 30.56 -11.26 -0.80
N GLN A 724 30.40 -11.55 0.50
CA GLN A 724 29.33 -10.98 1.33
C GLN A 724 29.40 -9.45 1.40
N THR A 725 30.60 -8.88 1.63
CA THR A 725 30.83 -7.43 1.69
C THR A 725 30.51 -6.75 0.35
N VAL A 726 30.89 -7.34 -0.79
CA VAL A 726 30.51 -6.83 -2.11
C VAL A 726 28.99 -6.83 -2.29
N LEU A 727 28.31 -7.95 -1.99
CA LEU A 727 26.86 -8.11 -2.19
C LEU A 727 26.01 -7.27 -1.22
N MET A 728 26.57 -6.83 -0.09
CA MET A 728 25.94 -5.89 0.84
C MET A 728 26.33 -4.43 0.61
N SER A 729 27.25 -4.15 -0.32
CA SER A 729 27.75 -2.78 -0.55
C SER A 729 26.70 -1.88 -1.23
N PRO A 730 26.70 -0.57 -0.96
CA PRO A 730 25.89 0.38 -1.72
C PRO A 730 26.20 0.37 -3.22
N GLN A 731 27.44 0.06 -3.61
CA GLN A 731 27.87 -0.02 -5.02
C GLN A 731 27.18 -1.16 -5.77
N PHE A 732 26.93 -2.29 -5.09
CA PHE A 732 26.14 -3.40 -5.67
C PHE A 732 24.63 -3.15 -5.56
N LEU A 733 24.14 -2.68 -4.41
CA LEU A 733 22.70 -2.56 -4.14
C LEU A 733 22.01 -1.40 -4.89
N TYR A 734 22.73 -0.34 -5.25
CA TYR A 734 22.17 0.84 -5.93
C TYR A 734 22.70 1.01 -7.36
N LYS A 735 21.88 1.64 -8.20
CA LYS A 735 22.27 2.29 -9.47
C LYS A 735 22.52 3.76 -9.19
N THR A 736 23.75 4.23 -9.41
CA THR A 736 24.11 5.65 -9.33
C THR A 736 23.82 6.33 -10.67
N GLU A 737 22.98 7.37 -10.63
CA GLU A 737 22.78 8.31 -11.74
C GLU A 737 22.95 9.74 -11.18
N LEU A 738 24.06 9.96 -10.48
CA LEU A 738 24.35 11.20 -9.75
C LEU A 738 25.25 12.12 -10.56
N GLY A 739 26.18 11.57 -11.34
CA GLY A 739 27.10 12.32 -12.19
C GLY A 739 28.17 13.12 -11.43
N VAL A 740 29.21 13.48 -12.19
CA VAL A 740 30.15 14.56 -11.84
C VAL A 740 29.68 15.86 -12.51
N THR A 741 30.18 17.03 -12.10
CA THR A 741 29.80 18.26 -12.79
C THR A 741 30.32 18.25 -14.24
N VAL A 742 29.67 18.95 -15.16
CA VAL A 742 30.14 19.06 -16.57
C VAL A 742 31.58 19.59 -16.64
N ALA A 743 31.99 20.46 -15.71
CA ALA A 743 33.38 20.92 -15.59
C ALA A 743 34.36 19.79 -15.20
N GLN A 744 33.96 18.88 -14.30
CA GLN A 744 34.76 17.71 -13.93
C GLN A 744 34.83 16.67 -15.04
N ALA A 745 33.72 16.39 -15.74
CA ALA A 745 33.73 15.50 -16.91
C ALA A 745 34.69 16.00 -18.00
N LYS A 746 34.74 17.32 -18.25
CA LYS A 746 35.68 17.95 -19.18
C LYS A 746 37.15 17.77 -18.77
N THR A 747 37.51 17.94 -17.49
CA THR A 747 38.91 17.74 -17.06
C THR A 747 39.35 16.26 -17.04
N GLN A 748 38.41 15.33 -16.98
CA GLN A 748 38.67 13.88 -17.14
C GLN A 748 38.60 13.40 -18.60
N SER A 749 38.33 14.29 -19.57
CA SER A 749 38.10 13.95 -20.98
C SER A 749 36.95 12.95 -21.22
N TRP A 750 35.97 12.87 -20.31
CA TRP A 750 34.79 11.99 -20.40
C TRP A 750 33.67 12.54 -21.29
N GLY A 751 34.03 13.24 -22.37
CA GLY A 751 33.08 13.93 -23.24
C GLY A 751 33.78 14.92 -24.17
N THR A 752 33.34 14.99 -25.42
CA THR A 752 33.91 15.87 -26.45
C THR A 752 32.82 16.48 -27.34
N GLY A 753 33.20 17.41 -28.21
CA GLY A 753 32.30 18.00 -29.21
C GLY A 753 31.35 19.08 -28.71
N THR A 754 30.46 19.53 -29.60
CA THR A 754 29.58 20.70 -29.40
C THR A 754 28.63 20.53 -28.21
N THR A 755 27.99 19.37 -28.06
CA THR A 755 27.06 19.10 -26.95
C THR A 755 27.71 19.28 -25.58
N PHE A 756 28.94 18.78 -25.39
CA PHE A 756 29.65 18.99 -24.13
C PHE A 756 30.04 20.46 -23.92
N ASN A 757 30.45 21.16 -24.97
CA ASN A 757 30.78 22.59 -24.88
C ASN A 757 29.55 23.46 -24.56
N GLN A 758 28.37 23.05 -25.02
CA GLN A 758 27.10 23.74 -24.81
C GLN A 758 26.36 23.35 -23.51
N ALA A 759 26.72 22.23 -22.87
CA ALA A 759 26.13 21.82 -21.59
C ALA A 759 26.52 22.80 -20.45
N SER A 760 25.54 23.14 -19.61
CA SER A 760 25.68 24.12 -18.51
C SER A 760 26.79 23.74 -17.53
N SER A 761 27.48 24.77 -17.00
CA SER A 761 28.49 24.61 -15.95
C SER A 761 27.90 24.15 -14.61
N THR A 762 26.61 24.40 -14.36
CA THR A 762 25.88 23.94 -13.17
C THR A 762 25.28 22.54 -13.32
N ALA A 763 25.25 22.00 -14.53
CA ALA A 763 24.73 20.66 -14.81
C ALA A 763 25.75 19.56 -14.50
N TYR A 764 25.24 18.34 -14.43
CA TYR A 764 25.99 17.12 -14.21
C TYR A 764 26.03 16.28 -15.48
N ALA A 765 27.09 15.50 -15.62
CA ALA A 765 27.23 14.45 -16.62
C ALA A 765 27.52 13.14 -15.88
N LEU A 766 26.83 12.07 -16.24
CA LEU A 766 27.16 10.73 -15.74
C LEU A 766 28.63 10.42 -16.04
N ASP A 767 29.32 9.67 -15.18
CA ASP A 767 30.59 9.08 -15.62
C ASP A 767 30.35 7.98 -16.68
N PRO A 768 31.36 7.55 -17.47
CA PRO A 768 31.16 6.55 -18.52
C PRO A 768 30.58 5.21 -18.03
N TYR A 769 30.86 4.83 -16.78
CA TYR A 769 30.38 3.60 -16.13
C TYR A 769 28.97 3.76 -15.53
N GLU A 770 28.63 4.94 -15.00
CA GLU A 770 27.24 5.31 -14.70
C GLU A 770 26.39 5.28 -15.98
N PHE A 771 26.88 5.83 -17.09
CA PHE A 771 26.15 5.86 -18.36
C PHE A 771 25.98 4.45 -18.96
N ALA A 772 27.03 3.62 -18.95
CA ALA A 772 26.93 2.20 -19.29
C ALA A 772 25.94 1.44 -18.40
N SER A 773 25.94 1.73 -17.09
CA SER A 773 24.99 1.12 -16.15
C SER A 773 23.55 1.54 -16.46
N ALA A 774 23.30 2.83 -16.68
CA ALA A 774 21.97 3.34 -17.02
C ALA A 774 21.43 2.68 -18.30
N LEU A 775 22.25 2.60 -19.36
CA LEU A 775 21.91 1.90 -20.61
C LEU A 775 21.62 0.41 -20.38
N SER A 776 22.50 -0.29 -19.64
CA SER A 776 22.33 -1.73 -19.42
C SER A 776 21.05 -2.07 -18.64
N TYR A 777 20.77 -1.38 -17.54
CA TYR A 777 19.54 -1.60 -16.78
C TYR A 777 18.28 -1.18 -17.56
N MET A 778 18.32 -0.07 -18.29
CA MET A 778 17.23 0.39 -19.16
C MET A 778 16.81 -0.65 -20.21
N TYR A 779 17.76 -1.37 -20.80
CA TYR A 779 17.48 -2.31 -21.88
C TYR A 779 17.38 -3.77 -21.45
N THR A 780 18.03 -4.18 -20.36
CA THR A 780 18.15 -5.60 -19.98
C THR A 780 17.78 -5.90 -18.53
N ALA A 781 17.51 -4.87 -17.69
CA ALA A 781 17.41 -4.99 -16.24
C ALA A 781 18.57 -5.77 -15.61
N ALA A 782 19.78 -5.61 -16.12
CA ALA A 782 20.99 -6.31 -15.68
C ALA A 782 22.20 -5.34 -15.70
N PRO A 783 23.27 -5.63 -14.93
CA PRO A 783 24.48 -4.83 -14.94
C PRO A 783 25.20 -4.89 -16.30
N PRO A 784 25.98 -3.86 -16.67
CA PRO A 784 26.69 -3.78 -17.94
C PRO A 784 27.64 -4.97 -18.12
N ASP A 785 27.54 -5.61 -19.28
CA ASP A 785 28.45 -6.70 -19.65
C ASP A 785 29.87 -6.18 -19.95
N SER A 786 30.83 -7.09 -20.11
CA SER A 786 32.23 -6.76 -20.38
C SER A 786 32.42 -5.92 -21.65
N THR A 787 31.56 -6.09 -22.66
CA THR A 787 31.62 -5.31 -23.90
C THR A 787 31.20 -3.86 -23.66
N LEU A 788 30.14 -3.64 -22.87
CA LEU A 788 29.67 -2.29 -22.54
C LEU A 788 30.60 -1.60 -21.52
N LEU A 789 31.14 -2.34 -20.56
CA LEU A 789 32.18 -1.86 -19.63
C LEU A 789 33.47 -1.45 -20.36
N GLN A 790 33.87 -2.19 -21.40
CA GLN A 790 35.01 -1.82 -22.24
C GLN A 790 34.71 -0.58 -23.11
N ALA A 791 33.49 -0.46 -23.63
CA ALA A 791 33.03 0.73 -24.37
C ALA A 791 32.95 1.99 -23.48
N ALA A 792 32.68 1.84 -22.18
CA ALA A 792 32.83 2.92 -21.20
C ALA A 792 34.31 3.25 -20.96
N ALA A 793 35.14 2.23 -20.69
CA ALA A 793 36.54 2.39 -20.34
C ALA A 793 37.40 3.07 -21.44
N ASN A 794 37.02 2.90 -22.72
CA ASN A 794 37.70 3.52 -23.86
C ASN A 794 36.97 4.75 -24.44
N GLY A 795 35.89 5.22 -23.82
CA GLY A 795 35.13 6.39 -24.27
C GLY A 795 34.24 6.20 -25.51
N SER A 796 34.09 4.99 -26.04
CA SER A 796 33.25 4.72 -27.23
C SER A 796 31.79 5.15 -27.07
N LEU A 797 31.27 5.23 -25.85
CA LEU A 797 29.89 5.67 -25.58
C LEU A 797 29.65 7.16 -25.87
N GLU A 798 30.70 7.97 -26.03
CA GLU A 798 30.61 9.38 -26.44
C GLU A 798 30.47 9.53 -27.97
N ASN A 799 30.69 8.47 -28.75
CA ASN A 799 30.46 8.45 -30.19
C ASN A 799 29.01 8.01 -30.51
N PRO A 800 28.18 8.84 -31.16
CA PRO A 800 26.76 8.51 -31.39
C PRO A 800 26.52 7.20 -32.16
N THR A 801 27.40 6.85 -33.11
CA THR A 801 27.28 5.62 -33.91
C THR A 801 27.63 4.37 -33.09
N GLN A 802 28.67 4.45 -32.26
CA GLN A 802 29.05 3.34 -31.36
C GLN A 802 28.02 3.18 -30.23
N LEU A 803 27.51 4.29 -29.68
CA LEU A 803 26.40 4.31 -28.72
C LEU A 803 25.14 3.65 -29.31
N ALA A 804 24.72 4.03 -30.52
CA ALA A 804 23.59 3.42 -31.21
C ALA A 804 23.79 1.90 -31.43
N THR A 805 25.01 1.48 -31.79
CA THR A 805 25.37 0.06 -31.94
C THR A 805 25.25 -0.71 -30.62
N GLN A 806 25.68 -0.12 -29.49
CA GLN A 806 25.52 -0.74 -28.17
C GLN A 806 24.05 -0.81 -27.74
N ILE A 807 23.26 0.23 -28.03
CA ILE A 807 21.81 0.28 -27.77
C ILE A 807 21.09 -0.87 -28.52
N ASP A 808 21.33 -1.02 -29.82
CA ASP A 808 20.76 -2.12 -30.61
C ASP A 808 21.16 -3.49 -30.06
N ARG A 809 22.45 -3.67 -29.75
CA ARG A 809 23.00 -4.92 -29.19
C ARG A 809 22.34 -5.30 -27.84
N LEU A 810 22.08 -4.32 -26.98
CA LEU A 810 21.42 -4.55 -25.68
C LEU A 810 19.96 -4.95 -25.88
N MET A 811 19.21 -4.23 -26.72
CA MET A 811 17.81 -4.54 -27.04
C MET A 811 17.66 -5.91 -27.72
N ASP A 812 18.58 -6.31 -28.59
CA ASP A 812 18.48 -7.55 -29.35
C ASP A 812 19.03 -8.77 -28.59
N SER A 813 19.63 -8.56 -27.41
CA SER A 813 20.10 -9.62 -26.51
C SER A 813 18.94 -10.45 -25.92
N ALA A 814 19.25 -11.62 -25.35
CA ALA A 814 18.24 -12.47 -24.71
C ALA A 814 17.57 -11.79 -23.51
N LEU A 815 18.35 -11.10 -22.66
CA LEU A 815 17.82 -10.30 -21.56
C LEU A 815 17.03 -9.08 -22.07
N GLY A 816 17.48 -8.48 -23.18
CA GLY A 816 16.78 -7.39 -23.86
C GLY A 816 15.38 -7.78 -24.30
N LYS A 817 15.25 -8.92 -24.99
CA LYS A 817 13.96 -9.50 -25.43
C LYS A 817 13.00 -9.73 -24.27
N GLU A 818 13.46 -10.35 -23.19
CA GLU A 818 12.60 -10.59 -22.02
C GLU A 818 12.25 -9.29 -21.26
N HIS A 819 13.15 -8.30 -21.22
CA HIS A 819 12.86 -7.00 -20.60
C HIS A 819 11.87 -6.17 -21.43
N VAL A 820 11.99 -6.18 -22.77
CA VAL A 820 11.01 -5.61 -23.72
C VAL A 820 9.65 -6.28 -23.54
N GLY A 821 9.57 -7.60 -23.42
CA GLY A 821 8.32 -8.29 -23.10
C GLY A 821 7.72 -7.86 -21.77
N ARG A 822 8.54 -7.81 -20.71
CA ARG A 822 8.14 -7.41 -19.34
C ARG A 822 7.54 -6.00 -19.26
N LEU A 823 7.98 -5.06 -20.10
CA LEU A 823 7.35 -3.73 -20.22
C LEU A 823 5.85 -3.84 -20.50
N ALA A 824 5.45 -4.58 -21.54
CA ALA A 824 4.03 -4.74 -21.87
C ALA A 824 3.26 -5.54 -20.80
N GLY A 825 3.88 -6.60 -20.25
CA GLY A 825 3.29 -7.38 -19.16
C GLY A 825 2.90 -6.55 -17.94
N MET A 826 3.74 -5.55 -17.59
CA MET A 826 3.52 -4.64 -16.47
C MET A 826 2.63 -3.44 -16.84
N TRP A 827 2.89 -2.79 -17.97
CA TRP A 827 2.11 -1.65 -18.48
C TRP A 827 0.63 -2.00 -18.61
N PHE A 828 0.29 -3.09 -19.32
CA PHE A 828 -1.11 -3.50 -19.50
C PHE A 828 -1.68 -4.29 -18.30
N ARG A 829 -0.91 -4.40 -17.20
CA ARG A 829 -1.24 -5.14 -15.97
C ARG A 829 -1.52 -6.64 -16.18
N THR A 830 -1.16 -7.17 -17.34
CA THR A 830 -1.49 -8.53 -17.78
C THR A 830 -0.70 -9.59 -17.04
N ASP A 831 0.53 -9.28 -16.58
CA ASP A 831 1.34 -10.13 -15.70
C ASP A 831 0.62 -10.46 -14.37
N ALA A 832 -0.29 -9.60 -13.90
CA ALA A 832 -1.02 -9.81 -12.65
C ALA A 832 -1.90 -11.08 -12.67
N VAL A 833 -2.26 -11.58 -13.86
CA VAL A 833 -3.01 -12.84 -14.02
C VAL A 833 -2.29 -14.04 -13.41
N THR A 834 -0.96 -14.00 -13.27
CA THR A 834 -0.17 -15.05 -12.61
C THR A 834 -0.53 -15.21 -11.12
N GLY A 835 -0.94 -14.13 -10.45
CA GLY A 835 -1.27 -14.11 -9.03
C GLY A 835 -2.75 -14.28 -8.70
N VAL A 836 -3.66 -14.33 -9.68
CA VAL A 836 -5.10 -14.33 -9.39
C VAL A 836 -5.64 -15.72 -9.02
N SER A 837 -6.62 -15.71 -8.12
CA SER A 837 -7.57 -16.81 -7.92
C SER A 837 -8.92 -16.46 -8.57
N ARG A 838 -9.54 -17.45 -9.21
CA ARG A 838 -10.83 -17.34 -9.90
C ARG A 838 -11.67 -18.59 -9.62
N MET A 839 -12.99 -18.41 -9.60
CA MET A 839 -13.97 -19.48 -9.36
C MET A 839 -14.70 -19.83 -10.67
N GLY A 840 -15.31 -21.01 -10.74
CA GLY A 840 -16.19 -21.43 -11.85
C GLY A 840 -15.53 -22.21 -12.99
N ASP A 841 -14.20 -22.29 -13.07
CA ASP A 841 -13.51 -23.04 -14.13
C ASP A 841 -12.25 -23.76 -13.61
N ALA A 842 -12.32 -25.10 -13.49
CA ALA A 842 -11.19 -25.93 -13.08
C ALA A 842 -10.07 -26.03 -14.14
N THR A 843 -10.31 -25.62 -15.38
CA THR A 843 -9.27 -25.56 -16.43
C THR A 843 -8.40 -24.31 -16.32
N PHE A 844 -8.79 -23.31 -15.52
CA PHE A 844 -8.01 -22.09 -15.24
C PHE A 844 -6.92 -22.36 -14.19
N ASN A 845 -5.91 -23.14 -14.57
CA ASN A 845 -4.76 -23.51 -13.74
C ASN A 845 -3.56 -22.56 -13.93
N ASP A 846 -2.51 -22.74 -13.13
CA ASP A 846 -1.33 -21.86 -13.16
C ASP A 846 -0.55 -21.92 -14.48
N SER A 847 -0.57 -23.04 -15.22
CA SER A 847 0.02 -23.12 -16.56
C SER A 847 -0.74 -22.25 -17.57
N VAL A 848 -2.07 -22.15 -17.45
CA VAL A 848 -2.88 -21.20 -18.23
C VAL A 848 -2.55 -19.76 -17.83
N LYS A 849 -2.46 -19.44 -16.54
CA LYS A 849 -2.10 -18.08 -16.06
C LYS A 849 -0.72 -17.62 -16.56
N GLN A 850 0.30 -18.48 -16.41
CA GLN A 850 1.65 -18.18 -16.91
C GLN A 850 1.66 -17.99 -18.43
N SER A 851 0.91 -18.82 -19.17
CA SER A 851 0.80 -18.66 -20.62
C SER A 851 0.04 -17.38 -21.01
N MET A 852 -1.03 -17.00 -20.30
CA MET A 852 -1.75 -15.73 -20.50
C MET A 852 -0.83 -14.51 -20.33
N ALA A 853 0.00 -14.47 -19.28
CA ALA A 853 0.98 -13.40 -19.13
C ALA A 853 1.98 -13.37 -20.30
N GLN A 854 2.45 -14.54 -20.73
CA GLN A 854 3.43 -14.64 -21.81
C GLN A 854 2.85 -14.31 -23.20
N GLU A 855 1.57 -14.58 -23.48
CA GLU A 855 0.85 -14.17 -24.71
C GLU A 855 1.10 -12.69 -25.05
N ILE A 856 0.90 -11.81 -24.07
CA ILE A 856 1.06 -10.36 -24.25
C ILE A 856 2.52 -9.95 -24.41
N ARG A 857 3.44 -10.63 -23.72
CA ARG A 857 4.89 -10.38 -23.83
C ARG A 857 5.41 -10.79 -25.22
N GLU A 858 4.98 -11.94 -25.75
CA GLU A 858 5.32 -12.35 -27.12
C GLU A 858 4.66 -11.46 -28.18
N MET A 859 3.40 -11.05 -27.98
CA MET A 859 2.69 -10.16 -28.91
C MET A 859 3.35 -8.77 -28.98
N TYR A 860 3.83 -8.23 -27.85
CA TYR A 860 4.62 -6.99 -27.84
C TYR A 860 6.01 -7.17 -28.44
N LYS A 861 6.73 -8.27 -28.12
CA LYS A 861 7.98 -8.62 -28.81
C LYS A 861 7.80 -8.70 -30.33
N TYR A 862 6.70 -9.29 -30.80
CA TYR A 862 6.37 -9.37 -32.23
C TYR A 862 6.23 -7.98 -32.86
N VAL A 863 5.44 -7.08 -32.26
CA VAL A 863 5.29 -5.69 -32.73
C VAL A 863 6.65 -4.96 -32.75
N PHE A 864 7.41 -5.07 -31.66
CA PHE A 864 8.68 -4.38 -31.44
C PHE A 864 9.77 -4.80 -32.43
N TYR A 865 10.02 -6.10 -32.60
CA TYR A 865 11.12 -6.59 -33.45
C TYR A 865 10.77 -6.65 -34.95
N ASN A 866 9.48 -6.71 -35.32
CA ASN A 866 9.06 -6.59 -36.72
C ASN A 866 8.81 -5.13 -37.16
N ASN A 867 9.13 -4.14 -36.31
CA ASN A 867 9.02 -2.71 -36.59
C ASN A 867 7.59 -2.24 -36.94
N LEU A 868 6.58 -2.86 -36.32
CA LEU A 868 5.16 -2.53 -36.51
C LEU A 868 4.76 -1.31 -35.65
N PRO A 869 3.72 -0.54 -36.04
CA PRO A 869 3.19 0.52 -35.20
C PRO A 869 2.59 -0.05 -33.90
N ILE A 870 2.63 0.70 -32.81
CA ILE A 870 2.07 0.26 -31.52
C ILE A 870 0.58 -0.08 -31.59
N THR A 871 -0.17 0.52 -32.51
CA THR A 871 -1.58 0.22 -32.79
C THR A 871 -1.80 -1.23 -33.25
N ASP A 872 -0.79 -1.92 -33.78
CA ASP A 872 -0.90 -3.35 -34.10
C ASP A 872 -1.09 -4.22 -32.84
N LEU A 873 -0.60 -3.80 -31.67
CA LEU A 873 -0.85 -4.50 -30.40
C LEU A 873 -2.34 -4.52 -30.01
N TYR A 874 -3.12 -3.61 -30.59
CA TYR A 874 -4.55 -3.47 -30.34
C TYR A 874 -5.38 -4.22 -31.39
N LYS A 875 -4.83 -4.57 -32.56
CA LYS A 875 -5.60 -5.20 -33.65
C LYS A 875 -6.28 -6.48 -33.18
N GLY A 876 -7.62 -6.51 -33.27
CA GLY A 876 -8.43 -7.61 -32.77
C GLY A 876 -8.28 -8.95 -33.50
N ASP A 877 -7.45 -9.03 -34.55
CA ASP A 877 -7.45 -10.13 -35.52
C ASP A 877 -6.17 -10.99 -35.52
N PHE A 878 -5.29 -10.81 -34.53
CA PHE A 878 -4.26 -11.81 -34.21
C PHE A 878 -3.97 -11.89 -32.70
N THR A 879 -3.30 -12.98 -32.29
CA THR A 879 -2.58 -13.09 -31.01
C THR A 879 -1.39 -14.06 -31.16
N VAL A 880 -0.67 -14.38 -30.08
CA VAL A 880 0.42 -15.37 -30.07
C VAL A 880 0.12 -16.50 -29.08
N LEU A 881 0.06 -17.74 -29.58
CA LEU A 881 -0.37 -18.92 -28.80
C LEU A 881 0.71 -20.00 -28.71
N ASN A 882 0.83 -20.59 -27.51
CA ASN A 882 1.48 -21.87 -27.27
C ASN A 882 0.43 -23.01 -27.21
N SER A 883 0.85 -24.25 -26.94
CA SER A 883 -0.07 -25.39 -26.87
C SER A 883 -1.15 -25.22 -25.78
N THR A 884 -0.76 -24.65 -24.64
CA THR A 884 -1.63 -24.44 -23.47
C THR A 884 -2.78 -23.49 -23.78
N LEU A 885 -2.50 -22.33 -24.39
CA LEU A 885 -3.56 -21.38 -24.77
C LEU A 885 -4.34 -21.83 -25.99
N SER A 886 -3.72 -22.53 -26.94
CA SER A 886 -4.44 -23.14 -28.08
C SER A 886 -5.55 -24.05 -27.57
N GLN A 887 -5.25 -24.91 -26.59
CA GLN A 887 -6.23 -25.77 -25.93
C GLN A 887 -7.23 -24.98 -25.07
N TYR A 888 -6.78 -24.05 -24.22
CA TYR A 888 -7.66 -23.30 -23.30
C TYR A 888 -8.60 -22.31 -24.00
N TYR A 889 -8.20 -21.77 -25.15
CA TYR A 889 -9.00 -20.86 -25.98
C TYR A 889 -9.82 -21.56 -27.06
N GLY A 890 -9.51 -22.81 -27.41
CA GLY A 890 -10.14 -23.53 -28.51
C GLY A 890 -9.72 -23.02 -29.90
N ILE A 891 -8.51 -22.48 -30.04
CA ILE A 891 -7.98 -21.90 -31.28
C ILE A 891 -6.81 -22.75 -31.78
N SER A 892 -6.89 -23.20 -33.03
CA SER A 892 -5.84 -23.99 -33.68
C SER A 892 -4.75 -23.12 -34.32
N GLY A 893 -3.59 -23.72 -34.63
CA GLY A 893 -2.47 -23.05 -35.31
C GLY A 893 -1.38 -22.47 -34.41
N GLY A 894 -1.59 -22.45 -33.08
CA GLY A 894 -0.55 -22.12 -32.10
C GLY A 894 0.56 -23.18 -32.01
N GLY A 895 1.52 -22.94 -31.12
CA GLY A 895 2.68 -23.81 -30.94
C GLY A 895 2.36 -25.21 -30.42
N THR A 896 3.24 -26.17 -30.73
CA THR A 896 3.08 -27.60 -30.37
C THR A 896 3.63 -27.96 -28.99
N SER A 897 4.12 -26.99 -28.22
CA SER A 897 4.56 -27.15 -26.83
C SER A 897 4.24 -25.89 -26.01
N ALA A 898 4.54 -25.90 -24.71
CA ALA A 898 4.39 -24.73 -23.85
C ALA A 898 5.41 -23.61 -24.13
N THR A 899 6.51 -23.90 -24.84
CA THR A 899 7.61 -22.97 -25.16
C THR A 899 7.68 -22.58 -26.64
N ASP A 900 6.95 -23.28 -27.51
CA ASP A 900 6.72 -22.89 -28.90
C ASP A 900 5.60 -21.85 -28.96
N TRP A 901 5.91 -20.65 -29.44
CA TRP A 901 4.97 -19.52 -29.49
C TRP A 901 4.80 -19.09 -30.94
N ARG A 902 3.56 -19.13 -31.45
CA ARG A 902 3.25 -18.83 -32.86
C ARG A 902 2.18 -17.77 -32.96
N MET A 903 2.35 -16.85 -33.91
CA MET A 903 1.32 -15.88 -34.27
C MET A 903 0.16 -16.61 -34.95
N VAL A 904 -1.07 -16.33 -34.49
CA VAL A 904 -2.30 -16.95 -34.99
C VAL A 904 -3.29 -15.87 -35.39
N ASN A 905 -3.87 -16.01 -36.57
CA ASN A 905 -4.97 -15.16 -37.04
C ASN A 905 -6.25 -15.48 -36.25
N THR A 906 -6.86 -14.46 -35.65
CA THR A 906 -8.05 -14.57 -34.80
C THR A 906 -9.26 -13.81 -35.34
N ALA A 907 -9.24 -13.40 -36.63
CA ALA A 907 -10.27 -12.57 -37.25
C ALA A 907 -11.69 -13.12 -37.07
N GLY A 908 -11.89 -14.41 -37.33
CA GLY A 908 -13.16 -15.11 -37.13
C GLY A 908 -13.54 -15.43 -35.68
N THR A 909 -12.82 -14.90 -34.68
CA THR A 909 -13.03 -15.20 -33.26
C THR A 909 -13.27 -13.93 -32.43
N PRO A 910 -13.83 -14.04 -31.21
CA PRO A 910 -13.92 -12.92 -30.27
C PRO A 910 -12.56 -12.43 -29.73
N ARG A 911 -11.47 -13.17 -29.90
CA ARG A 911 -10.13 -12.86 -29.35
C ARG A 911 -9.25 -12.12 -30.33
N GLY A 912 -8.24 -11.43 -29.79
CA GLY A 912 -7.11 -10.83 -30.51
C GLY A 912 -6.77 -9.44 -29.98
N GLY A 913 -5.50 -9.06 -30.12
CA GLY A 913 -4.95 -7.84 -29.52
C GLY A 913 -4.99 -7.84 -27.98
N VAL A 914 -4.46 -6.79 -27.38
CA VAL A 914 -4.32 -6.69 -25.90
C VAL A 914 -5.67 -6.67 -25.18
N LEU A 915 -6.68 -6.00 -25.76
CA LEU A 915 -8.01 -5.82 -25.16
C LEU A 915 -8.80 -7.11 -25.02
N ALA A 916 -8.82 -7.97 -26.05
CA ALA A 916 -9.57 -9.24 -26.05
C ALA A 916 -8.69 -10.46 -25.67
N SER A 917 -7.53 -10.20 -25.04
CA SER A 917 -6.66 -11.23 -24.49
C SER A 917 -7.27 -11.88 -23.24
N GLY A 918 -6.93 -13.14 -22.98
CA GLY A 918 -7.32 -13.79 -21.73
C GLY A 918 -6.72 -13.09 -20.51
N ALA A 919 -5.49 -12.59 -20.61
CA ALA A 919 -4.78 -11.91 -19.53
C ALA A 919 -5.48 -10.62 -19.08
N PHE A 920 -5.78 -9.70 -19.99
CA PHE A 920 -6.42 -8.41 -19.65
C PHE A 920 -7.83 -8.62 -19.08
N MET A 921 -8.61 -9.50 -19.72
CA MET A 921 -9.98 -9.82 -19.31
C MET A 921 -10.07 -10.52 -17.96
N THR A 922 -9.06 -11.33 -17.61
CA THR A 922 -8.98 -12.06 -16.35
C THR A 922 -8.40 -11.21 -15.23
N ALA A 923 -7.34 -10.42 -15.48
CA ALA A 923 -6.72 -9.54 -14.48
C ALA A 923 -7.73 -8.49 -13.99
N ASN A 924 -8.45 -7.86 -14.92
CA ASN A 924 -9.46 -6.84 -14.64
C ASN A 924 -10.85 -7.47 -14.39
N ALA A 925 -10.92 -8.40 -13.43
CA ALA A 925 -12.14 -9.09 -12.99
C ALA A 925 -12.07 -9.44 -11.49
N HIS A 926 -13.21 -9.80 -10.89
CA HIS A 926 -13.24 -10.30 -9.51
C HIS A 926 -13.10 -11.83 -9.50
N SER A 927 -13.01 -12.44 -8.31
CA SER A 927 -12.83 -13.90 -8.16
C SER A 927 -13.98 -14.70 -8.78
N GLY A 928 -15.23 -14.30 -8.53
CA GLY A 928 -16.44 -15.02 -8.97
C GLY A 928 -17.31 -14.28 -9.99
N ARG A 929 -16.83 -13.20 -10.62
CA ARG A 929 -17.59 -12.42 -11.62
C ARG A 929 -16.69 -11.54 -12.47
N THR A 930 -17.21 -11.07 -13.60
CA THR A 930 -16.60 -10.01 -14.40
C THR A 930 -16.52 -8.67 -13.65
N SER A 931 -15.79 -7.70 -14.20
CA SER A 931 -15.77 -6.34 -13.68
C SER A 931 -15.65 -5.32 -14.83
N PRO A 932 -16.78 -4.89 -15.42
CA PRO A 932 -16.75 -3.92 -16.51
C PRO A 932 -16.21 -2.55 -16.07
N ILE A 933 -16.35 -2.20 -14.77
CA ILE A 933 -15.70 -1.03 -14.16
C ILE A 933 -14.18 -1.13 -14.26
N LEU A 934 -13.57 -2.21 -13.75
CA LEU A 934 -12.11 -2.36 -13.79
C LEU A 934 -11.58 -2.37 -15.24
N ARG A 935 -12.29 -3.04 -16.16
CA ARG A 935 -11.94 -3.03 -17.58
C ARG A 935 -11.96 -1.62 -18.15
N ALA A 936 -13.04 -0.86 -17.95
CA ALA A 936 -13.17 0.52 -18.40
C ALA A 936 -12.09 1.45 -17.83
N VAL A 937 -11.84 1.38 -16.51
CA VAL A 937 -10.79 2.16 -15.83
C VAL A 937 -9.41 1.88 -16.41
N HIS A 938 -9.06 0.60 -16.64
CA HIS A 938 -7.75 0.26 -17.18
C HIS A 938 -7.61 0.49 -18.69
N VAL A 939 -8.70 0.56 -19.47
CA VAL A 939 -8.61 1.14 -20.82
C VAL A 939 -8.21 2.61 -20.76
N ARG A 940 -8.84 3.41 -19.89
CA ARG A 940 -8.49 4.84 -19.77
C ARG A 940 -7.08 5.03 -19.22
N GLN A 941 -6.77 4.47 -18.05
CA GLN A 941 -5.49 4.69 -17.35
C GLN A 941 -4.28 4.04 -18.05
N ASP A 942 -4.41 2.83 -18.61
CA ASP A 942 -3.26 2.09 -19.13
C ASP A 942 -3.20 2.02 -20.66
N LEU A 943 -4.30 2.20 -21.41
CA LEU A 943 -4.27 2.18 -22.88
C LEU A 943 -4.32 3.59 -23.50
N LEU A 944 -4.96 4.56 -22.83
CA LEU A 944 -5.06 5.96 -23.28
C LEU A 944 -4.23 6.94 -22.43
N CYS A 945 -3.65 6.49 -21.31
CA CYS A 945 -3.05 7.34 -20.27
C CYS A 945 -3.93 8.53 -19.85
N GLN A 946 -5.24 8.25 -19.76
CA GLN A 946 -6.24 9.11 -19.15
C GLN A 946 -6.36 8.75 -17.67
N ASN A 947 -5.81 9.59 -16.80
CA ASN A 947 -5.96 9.42 -15.36
C ASN A 947 -7.37 9.84 -14.94
N ILE A 948 -8.06 8.96 -14.20
CA ILE A 948 -9.33 9.26 -13.56
C ILE A 948 -9.00 9.66 -12.11
N PRO A 949 -9.19 10.94 -11.71
CA PRO A 949 -9.01 11.37 -10.33
C PRO A 949 -9.80 10.50 -9.34
N LEU A 950 -9.25 10.31 -8.14
CA LEU A 950 -9.96 9.64 -7.07
C LEU A 950 -11.05 10.58 -6.51
N PRO A 951 -12.25 10.07 -6.16
CA PRO A 951 -13.25 10.82 -5.43
C PRO A 951 -12.68 11.42 -4.13
N THR A 952 -13.01 12.70 -3.87
CA THR A 952 -12.57 13.42 -2.66
C THR A 952 -13.19 12.85 -1.37
N SER A 953 -14.31 12.13 -1.49
CA SER A 953 -14.84 11.23 -0.47
C SER A 953 -15.53 10.02 -1.12
N PHE A 954 -15.79 8.97 -0.34
CA PHE A 954 -16.59 7.81 -0.73
C PHE A 954 -17.89 7.69 0.07
N GLU A 955 -18.24 8.72 0.84
CA GLU A 955 -19.45 8.75 1.68
C GLU A 955 -20.66 9.20 0.84
N ASP A 956 -21.77 8.46 0.93
CA ASP A 956 -23.06 8.92 0.42
C ASP A 956 -23.88 9.53 1.56
N THR A 957 -23.90 10.86 1.63
CA THR A 957 -24.72 11.61 2.59
C THR A 957 -26.19 11.77 2.16
N THR A 958 -26.57 11.26 0.98
CA THR A 958 -27.94 11.37 0.42
C THR A 958 -28.82 10.14 0.70
N GLY A 959 -28.19 8.97 0.93
CA GLY A 959 -28.88 7.68 1.06
C GLY A 959 -29.49 7.15 -0.23
N GLU A 960 -29.23 7.77 -1.38
CA GLU A 960 -29.70 7.28 -2.69
C GLU A 960 -28.97 5.98 -3.10
N ARG A 961 -27.72 5.79 -2.66
CA ARG A 961 -26.96 4.55 -2.90
C ARG A 961 -27.55 3.35 -2.18
N ASP A 962 -28.15 3.53 -1.01
CA ASP A 962 -28.82 2.47 -0.26
C ASP A 962 -30.14 2.08 -0.93
N LYS A 963 -30.92 3.06 -1.40
CA LYS A 963 -32.13 2.84 -2.22
C LYS A 963 -31.79 2.11 -3.52
N ALA A 964 -30.68 2.48 -4.17
CA ALA A 964 -30.17 1.78 -5.35
C ALA A 964 -29.70 0.35 -5.03
N THR A 965 -29.06 0.13 -3.89
CA THR A 965 -28.63 -1.21 -3.44
C THR A 965 -29.82 -2.11 -3.13
N ALA A 966 -30.87 -1.60 -2.46
CA ALA A 966 -32.13 -2.31 -2.27
C ALA A 966 -32.83 -2.63 -3.60
N ARG A 967 -32.78 -1.73 -4.58
CA ARG A 967 -33.28 -1.98 -5.95
C ARG A 967 -32.50 -3.10 -6.67
N ALA A 968 -31.17 -3.12 -6.55
CA ALA A 968 -30.37 -4.21 -7.10
C ALA A 968 -30.72 -5.55 -6.42
N GLN A 969 -30.91 -5.57 -5.11
CA GLN A 969 -31.33 -6.75 -4.35
C GLN A 969 -32.68 -7.32 -4.82
N MET A 970 -33.70 -6.49 -5.04
CA MET A 970 -35.00 -6.94 -5.57
C MET A 970 -34.89 -7.55 -6.98
N LEU A 971 -34.06 -6.99 -7.86
CA LEU A 971 -33.85 -7.52 -9.22
C LEU A 971 -33.05 -8.83 -9.23
N LEU A 972 -32.15 -8.99 -8.26
CA LEU A 972 -31.38 -10.20 -8.02
C LEU A 972 -32.26 -11.34 -7.49
N GLU A 973 -33.16 -11.06 -6.55
CA GLU A 973 -34.16 -12.02 -6.06
C GLU A 973 -35.12 -12.47 -7.17
N ALA A 974 -35.51 -11.55 -8.06
CA ALA A 974 -36.26 -11.85 -9.28
C ALA A 974 -35.45 -12.62 -10.35
N GLY A 975 -34.16 -12.84 -10.15
CA GLY A 975 -33.29 -13.60 -11.06
C GLY A 975 -32.90 -12.88 -12.36
N ASN A 976 -33.17 -11.58 -12.47
CA ASN A 976 -33.15 -10.84 -13.75
C ASN A 976 -31.95 -9.89 -13.92
N LEU A 977 -30.93 -9.96 -13.05
CA LEU A 977 -29.87 -8.95 -12.95
C LEU A 977 -28.54 -9.39 -13.61
N THR A 978 -28.08 -8.68 -14.65
CA THR A 978 -26.68 -8.79 -15.13
C THR A 978 -25.69 -8.18 -14.14
N THR A 979 -24.41 -8.57 -14.31
CA THR A 979 -23.28 -7.83 -13.73
C THR A 979 -23.25 -6.35 -14.17
N THR A 980 -23.62 -6.01 -15.41
CA THR A 980 -23.62 -4.62 -15.91
C THR A 980 -24.74 -3.77 -15.31
N GLU A 981 -25.95 -4.31 -15.15
CA GLU A 981 -27.06 -3.65 -14.46
C GLU A 981 -26.77 -3.48 -12.96
N PHE A 982 -26.23 -4.50 -12.30
CA PHE A 982 -25.79 -4.43 -10.89
C PHE A 982 -24.85 -3.24 -10.67
N TYR A 983 -23.80 -3.13 -11.49
CA TYR A 983 -22.86 -2.02 -11.38
C TYR A 983 -23.47 -0.68 -11.79
N ASN A 984 -24.29 -0.63 -12.85
CA ASN A 984 -24.90 0.63 -13.28
C ASN A 984 -25.87 1.18 -12.23
N ILE A 985 -26.71 0.32 -11.63
CA ILE A 985 -27.64 0.72 -10.55
C ILE A 985 -26.86 1.27 -9.35
N GLN A 986 -25.76 0.63 -8.92
CA GLN A 986 -25.00 1.05 -7.74
C GLN A 986 -24.13 2.30 -7.92
N THR A 987 -23.88 2.74 -9.16
CA THR A 987 -22.87 3.78 -9.45
C THR A 987 -23.39 4.97 -10.26
N ASN A 988 -24.42 4.77 -11.10
CA ASN A 988 -25.01 5.80 -11.94
C ASN A 988 -26.18 6.49 -11.21
N VAL A 989 -25.97 6.84 -9.94
CA VAL A 989 -26.98 7.38 -9.03
C VAL A 989 -26.81 8.91 -8.95
N GLN A 990 -27.67 9.64 -9.67
CA GLN A 990 -27.59 11.10 -9.76
C GLN A 990 -27.58 11.76 -8.37
N GLY A 991 -26.66 12.70 -8.15
CA GLY A 991 -26.46 13.37 -6.87
C GLY A 991 -25.40 12.73 -5.96
N THR A 992 -24.98 11.49 -6.22
CA THR A 992 -23.87 10.84 -5.49
C THR A 992 -22.52 11.17 -6.10
N ILE A 993 -21.44 11.13 -5.31
CA ILE A 993 -20.07 11.33 -5.79
C ILE A 993 -19.64 10.31 -6.87
N CYS A 994 -20.16 9.08 -6.80
CA CYS A 994 -19.92 8.04 -7.82
C CYS A 994 -20.39 8.47 -9.23
N PHE A 995 -21.46 9.27 -9.31
CA PHE A 995 -22.08 9.67 -10.58
C PHE A 995 -21.10 10.38 -11.52
N GLN A 996 -20.24 11.24 -10.98
CA GLN A 996 -19.29 12.06 -11.76
C GLN A 996 -18.41 11.20 -12.68
N CYS A 997 -17.81 10.14 -12.12
CA CYS A 997 -17.00 9.18 -12.87
C CYS A 997 -17.84 8.17 -13.65
N HIS A 998 -18.96 7.71 -13.08
CA HIS A 998 -19.66 6.55 -13.63
C HIS A 998 -20.59 6.87 -14.81
N ARG A 999 -21.18 8.07 -14.86
CA ARG A 999 -22.16 8.47 -15.88
C ARG A 999 -21.60 8.47 -17.31
N ALA A 1000 -20.59 9.30 -17.58
CA ALA A 1000 -20.04 9.51 -18.92
C ALA A 1000 -18.66 8.83 -19.14
N ILE A 1001 -17.88 8.64 -18.08
CA ILE A 1001 -16.47 8.21 -18.21
C ILE A 1001 -16.34 6.68 -18.12
N ILE A 1002 -16.97 6.02 -17.14
CA ILE A 1002 -16.80 4.58 -16.87
C ILE A 1002 -17.93 3.71 -17.46
N ASN A 1003 -19.20 3.94 -17.13
CA ASN A 1003 -20.27 3.00 -17.48
C ASN A 1003 -20.57 2.89 -18.99
N PRO A 1004 -20.36 3.93 -19.83
CA PRO A 1004 -20.47 3.79 -21.29
C PRO A 1004 -19.49 2.78 -21.91
N LEU A 1005 -18.44 2.36 -21.19
CA LEU A 1005 -17.50 1.32 -21.62
C LEU A 1005 -17.94 -0.11 -21.22
N PHE A 1006 -19.11 -0.30 -20.60
CA PHE A 1006 -19.58 -1.62 -20.11
C PHE A 1006 -19.79 -2.69 -21.20
N ALA A 1007 -19.76 -2.34 -22.48
CA ALA A 1007 -19.71 -3.31 -23.58
C ALA A 1007 -18.42 -4.17 -23.61
N LEU A 1008 -17.44 -3.90 -22.73
CA LEU A 1008 -16.29 -4.76 -22.42
C LEU A 1008 -16.63 -5.97 -21.50
N ASP A 1009 -17.91 -6.22 -21.21
CA ASP A 1009 -18.38 -7.36 -20.43
C ASP A 1009 -18.60 -8.65 -21.27
N ASP A 1010 -17.98 -8.74 -22.45
CA ASP A 1010 -18.12 -9.84 -23.41
C ASP A 1010 -17.30 -11.11 -23.06
N PHE A 1011 -16.40 -11.02 -22.08
CA PHE A 1011 -15.62 -12.13 -21.51
C PHE A 1011 -15.92 -12.35 -20.02
N ASN A 1012 -15.93 -13.61 -19.56
CA ASN A 1012 -16.15 -13.97 -18.16
C ASN A 1012 -14.93 -13.65 -17.24
N ASN A 1013 -15.01 -14.02 -15.97
CA ASN A 1013 -13.98 -13.79 -14.95
C ASN A 1013 -12.63 -14.49 -15.21
N VAL A 1014 -12.61 -15.56 -16.02
CA VAL A 1014 -11.42 -16.32 -16.46
C VAL A 1014 -11.04 -16.05 -17.92
N GLY A 1015 -11.56 -14.95 -18.50
CA GLY A 1015 -11.16 -14.49 -19.82
C GLY A 1015 -11.58 -15.42 -20.96
N LYS A 1016 -12.66 -16.21 -20.80
CA LYS A 1016 -13.35 -16.93 -21.88
C LYS A 1016 -14.52 -16.09 -22.43
N PRO A 1017 -14.79 -16.07 -23.74
CA PRO A 1017 -15.95 -15.37 -24.31
C PRO A 1017 -17.24 -15.90 -23.68
N ARG A 1018 -18.20 -15.02 -23.39
CA ARG A 1018 -19.50 -15.40 -22.83
C ARG A 1018 -20.41 -15.91 -23.94
N ALA A 1019 -21.20 -16.94 -23.65
CA ALA A 1019 -22.15 -17.49 -24.60
C ALA A 1019 -23.23 -16.44 -24.94
N LYS A 1020 -23.79 -16.53 -26.15
CA LYS A 1020 -24.93 -15.71 -26.57
C LYS A 1020 -26.08 -16.59 -27.07
N GLN A 1021 -27.30 -16.19 -26.74
CA GLN A 1021 -28.55 -16.83 -27.11
C GLN A 1021 -29.56 -15.73 -27.41
N ASN A 1022 -30.31 -15.81 -28.51
CA ASN A 1022 -31.21 -14.76 -28.99
C ASN A 1022 -30.57 -13.35 -29.07
N GLY A 1023 -29.26 -13.28 -29.35
CA GLY A 1023 -28.45 -12.05 -29.36
C GLY A 1023 -28.03 -11.52 -27.98
N LYS A 1024 -28.66 -12.00 -26.91
CA LYS A 1024 -28.39 -11.67 -25.50
C LYS A 1024 -27.17 -12.44 -24.99
N VAL A 1025 -26.55 -11.97 -23.90
CA VAL A 1025 -25.49 -12.72 -23.22
C VAL A 1025 -26.11 -13.69 -22.23
N VAL A 1026 -25.55 -14.90 -22.16
CA VAL A 1026 -25.95 -15.96 -21.25
C VAL A 1026 -24.91 -16.08 -20.15
N GLN A 1027 -25.37 -16.03 -18.90
CA GLN A 1027 -24.54 -16.19 -17.71
C GLN A 1027 -25.27 -17.03 -16.64
N PRO A 1028 -24.54 -17.64 -15.69
CA PRO A 1028 -25.11 -18.08 -14.43
C PRO A 1028 -25.84 -16.93 -13.73
N ALA A 1029 -26.97 -17.23 -13.07
CA ALA A 1029 -27.58 -16.25 -12.16
C ALA A 1029 -26.64 -15.93 -10.99
N LEU A 1030 -26.71 -14.69 -10.51
CA LEU A 1030 -25.83 -14.18 -9.47
C LEU A 1030 -26.26 -14.63 -8.04
N ASP A 1031 -25.34 -14.63 -7.09
CA ASP A 1031 -25.62 -14.70 -5.64
C ASP A 1031 -25.85 -13.32 -5.01
N LEU A 1032 -26.21 -13.31 -3.73
CA LEU A 1032 -26.35 -12.13 -2.85
C LEU A 1032 -25.07 -11.29 -2.70
N ASN A 1033 -23.95 -11.72 -3.29
CA ASN A 1033 -22.67 -11.01 -3.31
C ASN A 1033 -22.30 -10.52 -4.72
N GLY A 1034 -23.17 -10.75 -5.72
CA GLY A 1034 -22.99 -10.45 -7.14
C GLY A 1034 -22.19 -11.48 -7.94
N ASN A 1035 -21.79 -12.62 -7.37
CA ASN A 1035 -20.98 -13.65 -8.03
C ASN A 1035 -21.81 -14.58 -8.91
N GLU A 1036 -21.25 -15.06 -10.03
CA GLU A 1036 -21.83 -16.12 -10.86
C GLU A 1036 -21.91 -17.44 -10.06
N ALA A 1037 -23.12 -17.85 -9.65
CA ALA A 1037 -23.27 -18.77 -8.50
C ALA A 1037 -24.41 -19.80 -8.56
N ARG A 1038 -25.29 -19.78 -9.57
CA ARG A 1038 -26.34 -20.81 -9.74
C ARG A 1038 -26.17 -21.62 -11.02
N SER A 1039 -26.65 -22.86 -11.00
CA SER A 1039 -26.67 -23.76 -12.18
C SER A 1039 -27.67 -23.34 -13.25
N ASN A 1040 -28.66 -22.51 -12.93
CA ASN A 1040 -29.56 -21.95 -13.94
C ASN A 1040 -28.89 -20.78 -14.67
N LEU A 1041 -28.87 -20.89 -15.99
CA LEU A 1041 -28.46 -19.81 -16.90
C LEU A 1041 -29.61 -18.83 -17.12
N VAL A 1042 -29.29 -17.56 -17.35
CA VAL A 1042 -30.26 -16.51 -17.68
C VAL A 1042 -29.85 -15.84 -18.99
N GLU A 1043 -30.80 -15.66 -19.90
CA GLU A 1043 -30.65 -14.82 -21.09
C GLU A 1043 -30.86 -13.34 -20.72
N ILE A 1044 -29.81 -12.53 -20.74
CA ILE A 1044 -29.91 -11.14 -20.26
C ILE A 1044 -29.45 -10.13 -21.30
N ASN A 1045 -30.21 -9.05 -21.41
CA ASN A 1045 -29.83 -7.86 -22.16
C ASN A 1045 -28.60 -7.26 -21.47
N MET A 1046 -27.46 -7.10 -22.14
CA MET A 1046 -26.39 -6.27 -21.58
C MET A 1046 -26.84 -4.81 -21.57
N VAL A 1047 -26.42 -4.05 -20.55
CA VAL A 1047 -26.56 -2.59 -20.58
C VAL A 1047 -25.77 -2.08 -21.77
N ASN A 1048 -26.50 -1.62 -22.78
CA ASN A 1048 -26.04 -1.22 -24.10
C ASN A 1048 -25.42 -2.38 -24.93
N ASN A 1049 -26.05 -2.71 -26.06
CA ASN A 1049 -25.51 -3.71 -27.02
C ASN A 1049 -24.30 -3.17 -27.85
N GLY A 1050 -23.81 -1.99 -27.47
CA GLY A 1050 -22.58 -1.34 -27.91
C GLY A 1050 -22.24 -0.23 -26.92
N GLY A 1051 -20.96 0.00 -26.64
CA GLY A 1051 -20.49 1.06 -25.76
C GLY A 1051 -20.23 2.37 -26.51
N VAL A 1052 -19.92 3.43 -25.77
CA VAL A 1052 -19.51 4.73 -26.32
C VAL A 1052 -18.30 5.25 -25.55
N LEU A 1053 -17.25 5.67 -26.26
CA LEU A 1053 -16.07 6.30 -25.68
C LEU A 1053 -16.17 7.83 -25.83
N TYR A 1054 -16.64 8.49 -24.77
CA TYR A 1054 -16.57 9.96 -24.61
C TYR A 1054 -15.20 10.39 -24.08
N GLY A 1055 -14.77 11.62 -24.38
CA GLY A 1055 -13.47 12.16 -23.98
C GLY A 1055 -12.30 11.47 -24.68
N ALA A 1056 -12.48 10.98 -25.91
CA ALA A 1056 -11.54 10.08 -26.57
C ALA A 1056 -10.19 10.72 -26.94
N THR A 1057 -10.13 12.05 -27.04
CA THR A 1057 -8.96 12.82 -27.51
C THR A 1057 -7.98 13.22 -26.40
N GLY A 1058 -8.45 13.35 -25.16
CA GLY A 1058 -7.65 13.79 -24.02
C GLY A 1058 -6.68 12.72 -23.47
N TYR A 1059 -5.68 13.18 -22.72
CA TYR A 1059 -4.72 12.35 -21.96
C TYR A 1059 -4.11 13.18 -20.82
N GLY A 1060 -3.54 12.53 -19.81
CA GLY A 1060 -3.32 13.14 -18.49
C GLY A 1060 -4.60 13.04 -17.64
N PRO A 1061 -4.83 13.93 -16.66
CA PRO A 1061 -6.10 14.00 -15.94
C PRO A 1061 -7.30 14.15 -16.89
N ILE A 1062 -8.40 13.46 -16.61
CA ILE A 1062 -9.69 13.68 -17.28
C ILE A 1062 -10.41 14.83 -16.59
N ASP A 1063 -10.67 15.91 -17.33
CA ASP A 1063 -11.69 16.89 -16.94
C ASP A 1063 -13.09 16.23 -16.99
N PHE A 1064 -13.79 16.23 -15.85
CA PHE A 1064 -15.08 15.59 -15.74
C PHE A 1064 -16.21 16.40 -16.40
N ASP A 1065 -16.13 17.74 -16.37
CA ASP A 1065 -17.19 18.60 -16.92
C ASP A 1065 -17.13 18.63 -18.45
N ASP A 1066 -15.94 18.60 -19.05
CA ASP A 1066 -15.74 18.53 -20.50
C ASP A 1066 -16.31 17.21 -21.08
N VAL A 1067 -16.06 16.07 -20.41
CA VAL A 1067 -16.57 14.76 -20.84
C VAL A 1067 -18.07 14.60 -20.56
N ASN A 1068 -18.58 15.18 -19.47
CA ASN A 1068 -20.03 15.25 -19.23
C ASN A 1068 -20.72 16.19 -20.24
N ALA A 1069 -20.09 17.28 -20.67
CA ALA A 1069 -20.61 18.18 -21.69
C ALA A 1069 -20.60 17.52 -23.09
N GLU A 1070 -19.60 16.72 -23.44
CA GLU A 1070 -19.61 15.90 -24.67
C GLU A 1070 -20.84 14.97 -24.70
N HIS A 1071 -21.08 14.25 -23.60
CA HIS A 1071 -22.24 13.38 -23.42
C HIS A 1071 -23.57 14.15 -23.49
N ASP A 1072 -23.70 15.26 -22.76
CA ASP A 1072 -24.97 15.98 -22.58
C ASP A 1072 -25.35 16.89 -23.76
N THR A 1073 -24.38 17.38 -24.52
CA THR A 1073 -24.66 18.14 -25.76
C THR A 1073 -25.05 17.23 -26.93
N GLY A 1074 -25.14 15.92 -26.73
CA GLY A 1074 -25.48 14.96 -27.78
C GLY A 1074 -24.41 14.83 -28.86
N ARG A 1075 -23.16 15.21 -28.57
CA ARG A 1075 -22.05 14.98 -29.49
C ARG A 1075 -21.81 13.47 -29.60
N PRO A 1076 -21.59 12.93 -30.81
CA PRO A 1076 -21.36 11.50 -30.98
C PRO A 1076 -19.94 11.13 -30.51
N GLY A 1077 -19.80 10.81 -29.23
CA GLY A 1077 -18.67 10.04 -28.72
C GLY A 1077 -18.56 8.70 -29.47
N LEU A 1078 -17.40 8.05 -29.42
CA LEU A 1078 -17.08 6.99 -30.39
C LEU A 1078 -17.79 5.65 -30.07
N PRO A 1079 -18.73 5.17 -30.93
CA PRO A 1079 -19.53 3.98 -30.63
C PRO A 1079 -18.78 2.69 -31.00
N PHE A 1080 -18.92 1.64 -30.17
CA PHE A 1080 -18.21 0.37 -30.36
C PHE A 1080 -19.02 -0.85 -29.87
N THR A 1081 -18.63 -2.07 -30.24
CA THR A 1081 -19.28 -3.31 -29.75
C THR A 1081 -18.24 -4.36 -29.34
N GLY A 1082 -18.21 -4.73 -28.06
CA GLY A 1082 -17.24 -5.69 -27.52
C GLY A 1082 -15.80 -5.17 -27.47
N ALA A 1083 -14.90 -5.99 -26.95
CA ALA A 1083 -13.48 -5.65 -26.79
C ALA A 1083 -12.77 -5.40 -28.14
N LYS A 1084 -13.04 -6.25 -29.14
CA LYS A 1084 -12.54 -6.06 -30.52
C LYS A 1084 -13.09 -4.81 -31.19
N GLY A 1085 -14.37 -4.48 -30.95
CA GLY A 1085 -14.97 -3.26 -31.47
C GLY A 1085 -14.33 -2.00 -30.87
N LEU A 1086 -14.09 -1.97 -29.55
CA LEU A 1086 -13.37 -0.87 -28.93
C LEU A 1086 -11.96 -0.73 -29.51
N ALA A 1087 -11.23 -1.84 -29.61
CA ALA A 1087 -9.87 -1.85 -30.15
C ALA A 1087 -9.82 -1.27 -31.58
N ASN A 1088 -10.75 -1.66 -32.45
CA ASN A 1088 -10.87 -1.12 -33.80
C ASN A 1088 -11.19 0.40 -33.79
N VAL A 1089 -12.00 0.88 -32.83
CA VAL A 1089 -12.27 2.32 -32.63
C VAL A 1089 -11.03 3.07 -32.17
N LEU A 1090 -10.25 2.55 -31.21
CA LEU A 1090 -9.01 3.18 -30.74
C LEU A 1090 -8.00 3.36 -31.89
N ILE A 1091 -7.86 2.33 -32.74
CA ILE A 1091 -6.96 2.35 -33.91
C ILE A 1091 -7.47 3.30 -34.99
N SER A 1092 -8.74 3.16 -35.41
CA SER A 1092 -9.28 3.86 -36.59
C SER A 1092 -9.41 5.37 -36.40
N ASN A 1093 -9.48 5.85 -35.16
CA ASN A 1093 -9.52 7.27 -34.82
C ASN A 1093 -8.13 7.84 -34.45
N ASN A 1094 -7.06 7.03 -34.49
CA ASN A 1094 -5.67 7.44 -34.20
C ASN A 1094 -5.54 8.26 -32.90
N LEU A 1095 -6.11 7.76 -31.81
CA LEU A 1095 -6.30 8.55 -30.58
C LEU A 1095 -4.95 8.98 -29.96
N PRO A 1096 -4.73 10.28 -29.67
CA PRO A 1096 -3.44 10.79 -29.16
C PRO A 1096 -2.94 10.07 -27.90
N GLY A 1097 -3.86 9.67 -27.02
CA GLY A 1097 -3.57 8.94 -25.79
C GLY A 1097 -2.75 7.67 -25.99
N ILE A 1098 -2.89 6.94 -27.12
CA ILE A 1098 -2.13 5.71 -27.38
C ILE A 1098 -0.63 6.01 -27.49
N ASN A 1099 -0.27 7.02 -28.29
CA ASN A 1099 1.11 7.45 -28.48
C ASN A 1099 1.66 8.15 -27.22
N ALA A 1100 0.87 9.01 -26.59
CA ALA A 1100 1.24 9.65 -25.32
C ALA A 1100 1.55 8.61 -24.23
N CYS A 1101 0.76 7.55 -24.15
CA CYS A 1101 0.94 6.48 -23.17
C CYS A 1101 2.17 5.61 -23.49
N LEU A 1102 2.40 5.28 -24.77
CA LEU A 1102 3.64 4.60 -25.18
C LEU A 1102 4.88 5.42 -24.79
N ILE A 1103 4.91 6.73 -25.08
CA ILE A 1103 6.03 7.62 -24.75
C ILE A 1103 6.27 7.65 -23.24
N ASN A 1104 5.23 7.93 -22.45
CA ASN A 1104 5.37 8.11 -21.01
C ASN A 1104 5.66 6.81 -20.26
N LYS A 1105 4.96 5.70 -20.58
CA LYS A 1105 5.22 4.40 -19.93
C LYS A 1105 6.61 3.86 -20.32
N SER A 1106 7.07 4.06 -21.55
CA SER A 1106 8.42 3.66 -21.97
C SER A 1106 9.52 4.49 -21.30
N TYR A 1107 9.37 5.82 -21.25
CA TYR A 1107 10.35 6.69 -20.57
C TYR A 1107 10.38 6.44 -19.06
N ARG A 1108 9.21 6.22 -18.43
CA ARG A 1108 9.09 5.85 -17.02
C ARG A 1108 9.70 4.49 -16.72
N PHE A 1109 9.57 3.50 -17.60
CA PHE A 1109 10.22 2.20 -17.44
C PHE A 1109 11.75 2.29 -17.60
N ALA A 1110 12.21 3.04 -18.60
CA ALA A 1110 13.63 3.25 -18.90
C ALA A 1110 14.37 4.05 -17.82
N THR A 1111 13.74 5.10 -17.29
CA THR A 1111 14.40 6.08 -16.41
C THR A 1111 13.86 6.10 -14.98
N GLY A 1112 12.70 5.51 -14.70
CA GLY A 1112 11.97 5.65 -13.43
C GLY A 1112 11.22 6.97 -13.28
N HIS A 1113 11.44 7.98 -14.13
CA HIS A 1113 10.88 9.33 -13.99
C HIS A 1113 9.74 9.58 -14.99
N ALA A 1114 8.84 10.51 -14.68
CA ALA A 1114 7.86 11.03 -15.64
C ALA A 1114 8.50 12.03 -16.63
N LEU A 1115 7.76 12.43 -17.68
CA LEU A 1115 8.14 13.53 -18.58
C LEU A 1115 7.48 14.87 -18.23
N SER A 1116 6.35 14.86 -17.52
CA SER A 1116 5.64 16.07 -17.08
C SER A 1116 4.74 15.77 -15.87
N ASN A 1117 4.34 16.79 -15.11
CA ASN A 1117 3.50 16.62 -13.93
C ASN A 1117 2.13 15.96 -14.26
N LYS A 1118 1.62 16.11 -15.48
CA LYS A 1118 0.40 15.43 -15.99
C LYS A 1118 0.42 13.90 -15.97
N PHE A 1119 1.58 13.25 -15.78
CA PHE A 1119 1.72 11.79 -15.68
C PHE A 1119 2.35 11.32 -14.35
N TYR A 1120 2.28 12.16 -13.32
CA TYR A 1120 2.62 11.77 -11.96
C TYR A 1120 1.57 10.87 -11.33
N ALA A 1121 1.99 10.15 -10.29
CA ALA A 1121 1.08 9.57 -9.32
C ALA A 1121 1.22 10.39 -8.03
N GLU A 1122 0.16 11.09 -7.66
CA GLU A 1122 0.11 11.97 -6.49
C GLU A 1122 0.52 11.20 -5.21
N GLY A 1123 1.28 11.85 -4.34
CA GLY A 1123 1.84 11.24 -3.11
C GLY A 1123 2.86 10.12 -3.33
N GLN A 1124 3.10 9.64 -4.56
CA GLN A 1124 4.07 8.58 -4.83
C GLN A 1124 5.44 9.09 -5.27
N GLU A 1125 5.51 10.27 -5.90
CA GLU A 1125 6.72 10.86 -6.50
C GLU A 1125 6.75 12.40 -6.33
N PRO A 1126 7.94 13.02 -6.25
CA PRO A 1126 8.09 14.47 -6.09
C PRO A 1126 7.92 15.22 -7.42
N GLN A 1127 7.00 16.20 -7.46
CA GLN A 1127 6.69 17.01 -8.65
C GLN A 1127 7.93 17.67 -9.28
N LEU A 1128 7.91 17.86 -10.60
CA LEU A 1128 8.96 18.55 -11.34
C LEU A 1128 8.92 20.05 -11.08
N SER A 1129 10.09 20.68 -10.95
CA SER A 1129 10.19 22.14 -11.07
C SER A 1129 10.01 22.59 -12.52
N ARG A 1130 9.50 23.80 -12.76
CA ARG A 1130 9.21 24.35 -14.10
C ARG A 1130 10.40 24.29 -15.07
N THR A 1131 11.64 24.37 -14.57
CA THR A 1131 12.88 24.21 -15.36
C THR A 1131 13.11 22.75 -15.79
N GLN A 1132 12.81 21.80 -14.92
CA GLN A 1132 12.86 20.36 -15.24
C GLN A 1132 11.74 19.99 -16.21
N GLU A 1133 10.54 20.56 -16.06
CA GLU A 1133 9.46 20.40 -17.03
C GLU A 1133 9.83 20.94 -18.42
N ALA A 1134 10.34 22.17 -18.54
CA ALA A 1134 10.76 22.72 -19.84
C ALA A 1134 11.84 21.84 -20.53
N SER A 1135 12.76 21.28 -19.74
CA SER A 1135 13.79 20.34 -20.21
C SER A 1135 13.20 19.00 -20.69
N LEU A 1136 12.26 18.43 -19.94
CA LEU A 1136 11.63 17.13 -20.24
C LEU A 1136 10.53 17.26 -21.31
N ALA A 1137 9.92 18.44 -21.48
CA ALA A 1137 9.06 18.76 -22.62
C ALA A 1137 9.84 18.68 -23.94
N CYS A 1138 11.04 19.26 -24.01
CA CYS A 1138 11.92 19.09 -25.16
C CYS A 1138 12.30 17.62 -25.44
N VAL A 1139 12.36 16.78 -24.39
CA VAL A 1139 12.54 15.33 -24.57
C VAL A 1139 11.26 14.72 -25.14
N ASN A 1140 10.09 15.01 -24.55
CA ASN A 1140 8.78 14.54 -25.02
C ASN A 1140 8.51 14.90 -26.50
N ASP A 1141 8.81 16.14 -26.91
CA ASP A 1141 8.55 16.63 -28.27
C ASP A 1141 9.46 15.92 -29.29
N ASN A 1142 10.72 15.68 -28.94
CA ASN A 1142 11.66 14.91 -29.74
C ASN A 1142 11.26 13.42 -29.84
N LEU A 1143 10.85 12.80 -28.72
CA LEU A 1143 10.33 11.44 -28.70
C LEU A 1143 9.04 11.30 -29.52
N THR A 1144 8.14 12.29 -29.45
CA THR A 1144 6.90 12.36 -30.24
C THR A 1144 7.20 12.48 -31.73
N THR A 1145 8.10 13.39 -32.11
CA THR A 1145 8.55 13.59 -33.50
C THR A 1145 9.21 12.32 -34.05
N THR A 1146 10.07 11.67 -33.25
CA THR A 1146 10.75 10.43 -33.65
C THR A 1146 9.77 9.26 -33.79
N LEU A 1147 8.81 9.13 -32.87
CA LEU A 1147 7.76 8.10 -32.91
C LEU A 1147 6.89 8.26 -34.17
N ALA A 1148 6.44 9.48 -34.47
CA ALA A 1148 5.65 9.77 -35.67
C ALA A 1148 6.44 9.50 -36.95
N GLY A 1149 7.69 9.97 -37.04
CA GLY A 1149 8.58 9.72 -38.18
C GLY A 1149 8.95 8.24 -38.39
N ALA A 1150 8.81 7.42 -37.34
CA ALA A 1150 9.03 5.97 -37.37
C ALA A 1150 7.75 5.15 -37.51
N ASN A 1151 6.63 5.74 -37.96
CA ASN A 1151 5.32 5.07 -38.07
C ASN A 1151 4.88 4.42 -36.75
N ASN A 1152 4.90 5.20 -35.66
CA ASN A 1152 4.47 4.79 -34.32
C ASN A 1152 5.17 3.52 -33.76
N ASN A 1153 6.39 3.23 -34.21
CA ASN A 1153 7.17 2.04 -33.84
C ASN A 1153 7.80 2.17 -32.43
N PRO A 1154 7.53 1.24 -31.49
CA PRO A 1154 8.05 1.31 -30.12
C PRO A 1154 9.56 1.05 -29.99
N ARG A 1155 10.19 0.34 -30.95
CA ARG A 1155 11.65 0.10 -30.97
C ARG A 1155 12.42 1.36 -31.36
N ALA A 1156 11.87 2.15 -32.28
CA ALA A 1156 12.42 3.46 -32.63
C ALA A 1156 12.36 4.43 -31.43
N LEU A 1157 11.25 4.44 -30.70
CA LEU A 1157 11.10 5.21 -29.46
C LEU A 1157 12.13 4.79 -28.39
N MET A 1158 12.23 3.49 -28.07
CA MET A 1158 13.18 3.02 -27.06
C MET A 1158 14.62 3.41 -27.41
N LYS A 1159 15.01 3.27 -28.68
CA LYS A 1159 16.31 3.73 -29.19
C LYS A 1159 16.51 5.24 -29.03
N ALA A 1160 15.48 6.04 -29.30
CA ALA A 1160 15.52 7.50 -29.13
C ALA A 1160 15.70 7.92 -27.66
N ILE A 1161 15.09 7.20 -26.70
CA ILE A 1161 15.29 7.44 -25.26
C ILE A 1161 16.77 7.20 -24.88
N GLY A 1162 17.40 6.13 -25.37
CA GLY A 1162 18.81 5.84 -25.11
C GLY A 1162 19.80 6.80 -25.77
N LEU A 1163 19.41 7.42 -26.89
CA LEU A 1163 20.16 8.45 -27.58
C LEU A 1163 19.88 9.87 -27.04
N SER A 1164 18.94 10.03 -26.10
CA SER A 1164 18.58 11.32 -25.53
C SER A 1164 19.74 11.92 -24.72
N LYS A 1165 20.01 13.21 -24.93
CA LYS A 1165 20.91 14.01 -24.09
C LYS A 1165 20.52 13.94 -22.61
N SER A 1166 19.22 13.82 -22.29
CA SER A 1166 18.73 13.72 -20.91
C SER A 1166 19.16 12.44 -20.18
N LEU A 1167 19.55 11.38 -20.89
CA LEU A 1167 20.12 10.19 -20.25
C LEU A 1167 21.58 10.43 -19.83
N ARG A 1168 22.35 11.16 -20.65
CA ARG A 1168 23.78 11.48 -20.51
C ARG A 1168 24.06 12.64 -19.55
N PHE A 1169 23.25 13.70 -19.61
CA PHE A 1169 23.36 14.95 -18.85
C PHE A 1169 22.18 15.10 -17.90
N ARG A 1170 22.44 15.55 -16.67
CA ARG A 1170 21.46 15.61 -15.59
C ARG A 1170 21.50 16.94 -14.84
N GLN A 1171 20.38 17.31 -14.22
CA GLN A 1171 20.25 18.52 -13.39
C GLN A 1171 19.48 18.20 -12.11
#